data_AF-A0AAW0V667-F1
#
_entry.id   AF-A0AAW0V667-F1
#
_cell.length_a   1.000
_cell.length_b   1.000
_cell.length_c   1.000
_cell.angle_alpha   90.00
_cell.angle_beta   90.00
_cell.angle_gamma   90.00
#
_symmetry.space_group_name_H-M   'P 1'
#
loop_
_entity.id
_entity.type
_entity.pdbx_description
1 polymer ?
#
loop_
_entity_poly.entity_id
_entity_poly.type
_entity_poly.pdbx_seq_one_letter_code
_entity_poly.pdbx_strand_id
1 'polypeptide(L)'
;MSTPRVFVLLAAVVVVVVTEGATVPIKLTVALQSGANTTVTFATEEEALHEMGITRKMMEGAVAHADATGLVREVVVGGQHIPLHLNTTTTYFNMLALRTVDGKDWLFSRDNYTNASIRDFDGDPSLVPQEVPLSWTVPSPLPRTTPLDIELSSGLAHASVSLGDRLVLSLQDGKRRDHLTKTSKSPSQTTTSPTATFSSSSSSSFSSSSSKPTSTLGLVVLLPPFSGCHLRVVNPHTGRVTLARYFNTQDHLFDQELSRVLTSLREGRLVLLTSYHDVSGRLGTDARDALHALGSWAAPHLGFKDAWAWAWVVGGSTLAEVLVTNAQGILTQPNPLALHLSLPPPAPSERFCNTWPSGDLWEKRRTLCDLHDGFGDLCSCDLPYPVPSDATTTTTKPAWWRGRVAVVVVAADRPQYLYRLLRQLLGQPGMTPDLVLVSVDGDNEGARASASVAEVLGLRHLTHRSEQGTASYISPRISRSLRFALFKALETFPLEDKFIILEDDLVLAPDFHSYMQQTSALLGAPEEAVYAVSAFSHLAASHTAHNAARLQRATTFPSCGWMTTRAFLEETLPKWPDAHVGTDWDYWMGTEVVRGGKELVLPEVPRTTHGGTLGSHTDGAMARWFKERPLTSLPHTTLNLTAVSRKVFEAQVLQDLSMAQPLISIHTKDPDSSTHGLLHVPLHQDGSVWLVRVRMQHAEDSPAFRIVAKALDVWHGDARNHHFGLWRIPYHNVMVLVVGVPFSRYSNRVKRKGQIVQATPAGMAFLLNEGDSLEGVTFRQHYPLEFKQILGLH
;
A
#
# COMPACT_ATOMS: atom_id res chain seq x y z
N MET A 1 36.14 -21.89 -84.64
CA MET A 1 37.25 -22.86 -84.71
C MET A 1 37.92 -22.92 -83.35
N SER A 2 38.29 -24.15 -82.95
CA SER A 2 39.07 -24.60 -81.78
C SER A 2 38.56 -24.29 -80.36
N THR A 3 38.17 -25.38 -79.69
CA THR A 3 38.31 -25.61 -78.24
C THR A 3 39.72 -25.27 -77.72
N PRO A 4 39.85 -24.87 -76.44
CA PRO A 4 40.59 -25.74 -75.53
C PRO A 4 40.06 -25.78 -74.07
N ARG A 5 40.13 -27.01 -73.54
CA ARG A 5 40.32 -27.50 -72.17
C ARG A 5 39.67 -26.79 -70.97
N VAL A 6 38.72 -27.55 -70.40
CA VAL A 6 38.22 -27.54 -69.03
C VAL A 6 39.34 -27.51 -67.98
N PHE A 7 39.24 -26.57 -67.03
CA PHE A 7 39.60 -26.78 -65.63
C PHE A 7 38.38 -26.44 -64.78
N VAL A 8 37.87 -27.43 -64.05
CA VAL A 8 36.85 -27.25 -63.02
C VAL A 8 37.57 -26.79 -61.75
N LEU A 9 37.24 -25.59 -61.26
CA LEU A 9 37.50 -25.21 -59.87
C LEU A 9 36.15 -24.92 -59.21
N LEU A 10 35.76 -25.80 -58.30
CA LEU A 10 34.60 -25.64 -57.43
C LEU A 10 34.82 -24.43 -56.52
N ALA A 11 34.10 -23.34 -56.78
CA ALA A 11 33.85 -22.30 -55.79
C ALA A 11 32.53 -22.64 -55.08
N ALA A 12 32.62 -23.28 -53.92
CA ALA A 12 31.50 -23.40 -53.00
C ALA A 12 31.29 -22.03 -52.33
N VAL A 13 30.08 -21.49 -52.49
CA VAL A 13 29.57 -20.38 -51.68
C VAL A 13 29.43 -20.90 -50.25
N VAL A 14 30.35 -20.53 -49.36
CA VAL A 14 30.18 -20.74 -47.92
C VAL A 14 29.41 -19.53 -47.39
N VAL A 15 28.12 -19.73 -47.17
CA VAL A 15 27.31 -18.85 -46.33
C VAL A 15 27.75 -19.08 -44.89
N VAL A 16 28.48 -18.13 -44.30
CA VAL A 16 28.68 -18.11 -42.85
C VAL A 16 27.45 -17.44 -42.25
N VAL A 17 26.51 -18.27 -41.81
CA VAL A 17 25.43 -17.87 -40.91
C VAL A 17 26.06 -17.73 -39.53
N VAL A 18 26.09 -16.52 -38.99
CA VAL A 18 26.27 -16.32 -37.54
C VAL A 18 24.88 -16.36 -36.94
N THR A 19 24.51 -17.48 -36.34
CA THR A 19 23.25 -17.65 -35.61
C THR A 19 23.36 -16.95 -34.27
N GLU A 20 22.53 -15.93 -34.04
CA GLU A 20 22.03 -15.62 -32.70
C GLU A 20 21.37 -16.89 -32.14
N GLY A 21 21.61 -17.22 -30.87
CA GLY A 21 21.08 -18.44 -30.23
C GLY A 21 19.58 -18.55 -30.45
N ALA A 22 19.15 -19.52 -31.25
CA ALA A 22 17.74 -19.74 -31.53
C ALA A 22 17.08 -20.32 -30.27
N THR A 23 16.17 -19.56 -29.68
CA THR A 23 15.31 -20.08 -28.61
C THR A 23 14.40 -21.17 -29.19
N VAL A 24 14.43 -22.37 -28.63
CA VAL A 24 13.61 -23.51 -29.05
C VAL A 24 12.43 -23.71 -28.10
N PRO A 25 11.21 -23.95 -28.62
CA PRO A 25 10.05 -24.23 -27.78
C PRO A 25 10.06 -25.68 -27.28
N ILE A 26 10.00 -25.88 -25.97
CA ILE A 26 9.91 -27.17 -25.29
C ILE A 26 8.52 -27.32 -24.70
N LYS A 27 7.91 -28.49 -24.92
CA LYS A 27 6.63 -28.87 -24.31
C LYS A 27 6.89 -29.78 -23.12
N LEU A 28 6.57 -29.33 -21.92
CA LEU A 28 6.73 -30.10 -20.69
C LEU A 28 5.36 -30.54 -20.16
N THR A 29 5.19 -31.82 -19.89
CA THR A 29 3.98 -32.34 -19.25
C THR A 29 4.06 -32.15 -17.74
N VAL A 30 3.01 -31.59 -17.15
CA VAL A 30 2.87 -31.36 -15.71
C VAL A 30 1.70 -32.17 -15.18
N ALA A 31 1.98 -33.09 -14.25
CA ALA A 31 0.98 -33.85 -13.51
C ALA A 31 0.50 -33.03 -12.30
N LEU A 32 -0.80 -32.76 -12.25
CA LEU A 32 -1.45 -32.06 -11.15
C LEU A 32 -1.88 -33.06 -10.06
N GLN A 33 -1.99 -32.59 -8.81
CA GLN A 33 -2.49 -33.43 -7.71
C GLN A 33 -3.92 -33.94 -7.91
N SER A 34 -4.70 -33.30 -8.79
CA SER A 34 -6.04 -33.76 -9.19
C SER A 34 -6.02 -35.03 -10.07
N GLY A 35 -4.84 -35.51 -10.47
CA GLY A 35 -4.67 -36.65 -11.38
C GLY A 35 -4.77 -36.28 -12.87
N ALA A 36 -5.01 -35.01 -13.19
CA ALA A 36 -5.00 -34.49 -14.56
C ALA A 36 -3.59 -34.04 -14.98
N ASN A 37 -3.21 -34.33 -16.22
CA ASN A 37 -1.96 -33.83 -16.80
C ASN A 37 -2.25 -32.63 -17.71
N THR A 38 -1.42 -31.59 -17.61
CA THR A 38 -1.44 -30.42 -18.51
C THR A 38 -0.09 -30.30 -19.21
N THR A 39 -0.04 -29.65 -20.38
CA THR A 39 1.21 -29.45 -21.13
C THR A 39 1.54 -27.98 -21.19
N VAL A 40 2.69 -27.59 -20.65
CA VAL A 40 3.18 -26.22 -20.66
C VAL A 40 4.25 -26.09 -21.74
N THR A 41 4.12 -25.10 -22.62
CA THR A 41 5.13 -24.83 -23.65
C THR A 41 5.97 -23.63 -23.25
N PHE A 42 7.29 -23.73 -23.43
CA PHE A 42 8.20 -22.64 -23.12
C PHE A 42 9.39 -22.55 -24.05
N ALA A 43 9.96 -21.36 -24.18
CA ALA A 43 11.18 -21.14 -24.96
C ALA A 43 12.42 -21.26 -24.06
N THR A 44 13.46 -21.96 -24.53
CA THR A 44 14.78 -21.99 -23.89
C THR A 44 15.87 -22.02 -24.96
N GLU A 45 17.09 -21.65 -24.60
CA GLU A 45 18.25 -21.79 -25.48
C GLU A 45 18.72 -23.26 -25.52
N GLU A 46 18.98 -23.77 -26.73
CA GLU A 46 19.39 -25.18 -26.92
C GLU A 46 20.79 -25.45 -26.32
N GLU A 47 21.65 -24.43 -26.29
CA GLU A 47 22.98 -24.47 -25.66
C GLU A 47 22.90 -24.65 -24.14
N ALA A 48 21.95 -24.01 -23.46
CA ALA A 48 21.76 -24.15 -22.02
C ALA A 48 21.38 -25.59 -21.61
N LEU A 49 20.61 -26.31 -22.44
CA LEU A 49 20.29 -27.71 -22.19
C LEU A 49 21.52 -28.61 -22.38
N HIS A 50 22.33 -28.30 -23.41
CA HIS A 50 23.55 -29.03 -23.71
C HIS A 50 24.60 -28.88 -22.60
N GLU A 51 24.74 -27.70 -22.00
CA GLU A 51 25.61 -27.46 -20.84
C GLU A 51 25.19 -28.25 -19.60
N MET A 52 23.89 -28.52 -19.45
CA MET A 52 23.37 -29.39 -18.38
C MET A 52 23.47 -30.89 -18.71
N GLY A 53 23.92 -31.26 -19.92
CA GLY A 53 24.02 -32.64 -20.39
C GLY A 53 22.66 -33.25 -20.76
N ILE A 54 21.66 -32.44 -21.07
CA ILE A 54 20.27 -32.85 -21.28
C ILE A 54 19.83 -32.46 -22.69
N THR A 55 19.13 -33.35 -23.38
CA THR A 55 18.61 -33.03 -24.73
C THR A 55 17.17 -32.51 -24.66
N ARG A 56 16.76 -31.69 -25.63
CA ARG A 56 15.37 -31.23 -25.77
C ARG A 56 14.36 -32.36 -25.68
N LYS A 57 14.63 -33.48 -26.36
CA LYS A 57 13.76 -34.67 -26.37
C LYS A 57 13.63 -35.32 -24.98
N MET A 58 14.67 -35.22 -24.15
CA MET A 58 14.63 -35.71 -22.76
C MET A 58 13.75 -34.82 -21.88
N MET A 59 13.79 -33.50 -22.08
CA MET A 59 12.88 -32.56 -21.40
C MET A 59 11.42 -32.71 -21.85
N GLU A 60 11.18 -32.86 -23.16
CA GLU A 60 9.82 -33.04 -23.69
C GLU A 60 9.20 -34.40 -23.31
N GLY A 61 10.04 -35.38 -22.96
CA GLY A 61 9.60 -36.68 -22.45
C GLY A 61 9.46 -36.77 -20.93
N ALA A 62 9.80 -35.71 -20.20
CA ALA A 62 9.74 -35.69 -18.74
C ALA A 62 8.37 -35.23 -18.23
N VAL A 63 7.99 -35.73 -17.05
CA VAL A 63 6.76 -35.31 -16.35
C VAL A 63 7.17 -34.59 -15.08
N ALA A 64 6.78 -33.33 -14.96
CA ALA A 64 6.96 -32.57 -13.74
C ALA A 64 5.72 -32.70 -12.85
N HIS A 65 5.90 -32.67 -11.53
CA HIS A 65 4.80 -32.84 -10.58
C HIS A 65 4.54 -31.54 -9.84
N ALA A 66 3.32 -31.02 -9.94
CA ALA A 66 2.91 -29.85 -9.19
C ALA A 66 2.62 -30.23 -7.74
N ASP A 67 3.10 -29.41 -6.80
CA ASP A 67 2.78 -29.56 -5.37
C ASP A 67 1.32 -29.15 -5.08
N ALA A 68 0.90 -29.25 -3.82
CA ALA A 68 -0.47 -28.94 -3.40
C ALA A 68 -0.90 -27.48 -3.65
N THR A 69 0.06 -26.60 -3.95
CA THR A 69 -0.19 -25.19 -4.31
C THR A 69 -0.18 -24.96 -5.82
N GLY A 70 -0.02 -26.01 -6.62
CA GLY A 70 0.17 -25.92 -8.07
C GLY A 70 1.58 -25.48 -8.47
N LEU A 71 2.53 -25.48 -7.56
CA LEU A 71 3.91 -25.09 -7.87
C LEU A 71 4.70 -26.34 -8.28
N VAL A 72 5.23 -26.34 -9.49
CA VAL A 72 6.31 -27.24 -9.89
C VAL A 72 7.61 -26.54 -9.50
N ARG A 73 8.42 -27.19 -8.66
CA ARG A 73 9.71 -26.69 -8.15
C ARG A 73 10.91 -27.31 -8.84
N GLU A 74 10.70 -28.46 -9.46
CA GLU A 74 11.73 -29.21 -10.17
C GLU A 74 11.09 -30.19 -11.17
N VAL A 75 11.88 -30.63 -12.15
CA VAL A 75 11.59 -31.81 -12.97
C VAL A 75 12.79 -32.73 -12.90
N VAL A 76 12.53 -34.03 -12.87
CA VAL A 76 13.60 -35.04 -12.91
C VAL A 76 13.75 -35.54 -14.35
N VAL A 77 14.91 -35.30 -14.95
CA VAL A 77 15.22 -35.78 -16.31
C VAL A 77 16.51 -36.59 -16.26
N GLY A 78 16.45 -37.85 -16.70
CA GLY A 78 17.61 -38.74 -16.70
C GLY A 78 18.25 -38.98 -15.32
N GLY A 79 17.51 -38.78 -14.22
CA GLY A 79 18.01 -38.91 -12.85
C GLY A 79 18.61 -37.64 -12.24
N GLN A 80 18.65 -36.52 -12.99
CA GLN A 80 19.03 -35.21 -12.46
C GLN A 80 17.80 -34.37 -12.11
N HIS A 81 17.85 -33.72 -10.94
CA HIS A 81 16.85 -32.76 -10.49
C HIS A 81 17.15 -31.39 -11.10
N ILE A 82 16.31 -30.95 -12.03
CA ILE A 82 16.42 -29.63 -12.66
C ILE A 82 15.45 -28.69 -11.93
N PRO A 83 15.93 -27.60 -11.31
CA PRO A 83 15.05 -26.64 -10.67
C PRO A 83 14.17 -25.93 -11.73
N LEU A 84 12.87 -25.91 -11.48
CA LEU A 84 11.86 -25.25 -12.32
C LEU A 84 10.97 -24.45 -11.39
N HIS A 85 10.73 -23.18 -11.67
CA HIS A 85 9.72 -22.41 -10.93
C HIS A 85 8.52 -22.18 -11.84
N LEU A 86 7.65 -23.18 -11.89
CA LEU A 86 6.46 -23.20 -12.72
C LEU A 86 5.25 -23.16 -11.80
N ASN A 87 4.52 -22.05 -11.81
CA ASN A 87 3.31 -21.92 -11.01
C ASN A 87 2.07 -22.18 -11.87
N THR A 88 1.48 -23.37 -11.72
CA THR A 88 0.25 -23.78 -12.42
C THR A 88 -1.01 -23.18 -11.82
N THR A 89 -0.94 -22.47 -10.68
CA THR A 89 -2.07 -21.70 -10.10
C THR A 89 -2.06 -20.22 -10.44
N THR A 90 -0.99 -19.67 -11.03
CA THR A 90 -1.02 -18.35 -11.71
C THR A 90 -1.53 -18.47 -13.14
N THR A 91 -2.74 -18.97 -13.30
CA THR A 91 -3.61 -18.49 -14.36
C THR A 91 -4.28 -17.24 -13.81
N TYR A 92 -4.02 -16.09 -14.43
CA TYR A 92 -4.77 -14.87 -14.19
C TYR A 92 -6.27 -15.21 -14.09
N PHE A 93 -6.87 -14.90 -12.95
CA PHE A 93 -8.28 -15.17 -12.64
C PHE A 93 -9.16 -14.94 -13.86
N ASN A 94 -9.71 -16.02 -14.43
CA ASN A 94 -10.88 -16.00 -15.29
C ASN A 94 -10.86 -14.97 -16.45
N MET A 95 -9.71 -14.57 -16.98
CA MET A 95 -9.63 -13.59 -18.07
C MET A 95 -9.43 -14.28 -19.42
N LEU A 96 -10.23 -13.90 -20.42
CA LEU A 96 -10.06 -14.29 -21.81
C LEU A 96 -9.54 -13.10 -22.61
N ALA A 97 -8.50 -13.34 -23.42
CA ALA A 97 -7.94 -12.37 -24.34
C ALA A 97 -8.41 -12.68 -25.77
N LEU A 98 -9.00 -11.72 -26.46
CA LEU A 98 -9.42 -11.81 -27.85
C LEU A 98 -8.68 -10.74 -28.66
N ARG A 99 -8.08 -11.13 -29.79
CA ARG A 99 -7.41 -10.19 -30.68
C ARG A 99 -8.30 -9.92 -31.88
N THR A 100 -8.69 -8.67 -32.11
CA THR A 100 -9.47 -8.31 -33.29
C THR A 100 -8.62 -8.35 -34.56
N VAL A 101 -9.26 -8.45 -35.72
CA VAL A 101 -8.57 -8.46 -37.03
C VAL A 101 -7.80 -7.15 -37.30
N ASP A 102 -8.15 -6.03 -36.66
CA ASP A 102 -7.39 -4.78 -36.67
C ASP A 102 -6.25 -4.70 -35.64
N GLY A 103 -5.94 -5.82 -34.96
CA GLY A 103 -4.77 -5.97 -34.08
C GLY A 103 -4.95 -5.39 -32.67
N LYS A 104 -6.19 -5.16 -32.21
CA LYS A 104 -6.47 -4.70 -30.84
C LYS A 104 -6.77 -5.89 -29.93
N ASP A 105 -6.15 -5.87 -28.76
CA ASP A 105 -6.36 -6.89 -27.74
C ASP A 105 -7.49 -6.48 -26.79
N TRP A 106 -8.43 -7.39 -26.58
CA TRP A 106 -9.57 -7.26 -25.68
C TRP A 106 -9.41 -8.24 -24.54
N LEU A 107 -9.46 -7.75 -23.30
CA LEU A 107 -9.44 -8.56 -22.09
C LEU A 107 -10.79 -8.46 -21.41
N PHE A 108 -11.41 -9.60 -21.07
CA PHE A 108 -12.62 -9.60 -20.26
C PHE A 108 -12.59 -10.67 -19.17
N SER A 109 -13.18 -10.36 -18.02
CA SER A 109 -13.32 -11.27 -16.88
C SER A 109 -14.60 -12.10 -17.00
N ARG A 110 -14.47 -13.42 -16.81
CA ARG A 110 -15.60 -14.36 -16.69
C ARG A 110 -16.48 -14.08 -15.47
N ASP A 111 -15.99 -13.35 -14.47
CA ASP A 111 -16.77 -13.06 -13.26
C ASP A 111 -17.90 -12.05 -13.53
N ASN A 112 -17.83 -11.31 -14.65
CA ASN A 112 -18.89 -10.42 -15.11
C ASN A 112 -19.97 -11.13 -15.96
N TYR A 113 -19.80 -12.41 -16.29
CA TYR A 113 -20.70 -13.16 -17.17
C TYR A 113 -20.84 -14.61 -16.70
N THR A 114 -22.04 -14.99 -16.26
CA THR A 114 -22.28 -16.28 -15.60
C THR A 114 -22.12 -17.53 -16.49
N ASN A 115 -21.83 -17.40 -17.80
CA ASN A 115 -21.75 -18.57 -18.70
C ASN A 115 -20.99 -18.37 -20.03
N ALA A 116 -19.92 -17.55 -20.08
CA ALA A 116 -19.15 -17.33 -21.32
C ALA A 116 -17.99 -18.34 -21.50
N SER A 117 -17.83 -18.89 -22.71
CA SER A 117 -16.76 -19.78 -23.15
C SER A 117 -16.10 -19.28 -24.45
N ILE A 118 -14.87 -19.73 -24.75
CA ILE A 118 -14.16 -19.39 -26.01
C ILE A 118 -15.00 -19.72 -27.26
N ARG A 119 -15.84 -20.76 -27.18
CA ARG A 119 -16.67 -21.23 -28.31
C ARG A 119 -17.84 -20.30 -28.64
N ASP A 120 -18.20 -19.39 -27.74
CA ASP A 120 -19.29 -18.43 -27.97
C ASP A 120 -18.88 -17.34 -28.99
N PHE A 121 -17.60 -17.27 -29.34
CA PHE A 121 -17.03 -16.30 -30.30
C PHE A 121 -16.62 -16.93 -31.64
N ASP A 122 -16.83 -18.25 -31.83
CA ASP A 122 -16.47 -18.97 -33.07
C ASP A 122 -17.21 -18.45 -34.32
N GLY A 123 -18.25 -17.62 -34.15
CA GLY A 123 -19.06 -17.03 -35.21
C GLY A 123 -18.76 -15.58 -35.56
N ASP A 124 -17.87 -14.89 -34.85
CA ASP A 124 -17.54 -13.48 -35.13
C ASP A 124 -16.20 -13.38 -35.91
N PRO A 125 -16.25 -13.11 -37.23
CA PRO A 125 -15.04 -13.06 -38.06
C PRO A 125 -14.14 -11.85 -37.76
N SER A 126 -14.56 -10.92 -36.89
CA SER A 126 -13.74 -9.79 -36.46
C SER A 126 -12.82 -10.10 -35.27
N LEU A 127 -12.91 -11.32 -34.69
CA LEU A 127 -12.18 -11.74 -33.51
C LEU A 127 -11.37 -13.03 -33.77
N VAL A 128 -10.11 -13.06 -33.33
CA VAL A 128 -9.18 -14.19 -33.42
C VAL A 128 -8.75 -14.59 -32.00
N PRO A 129 -9.07 -15.80 -31.52
CA PRO A 129 -8.60 -16.28 -30.21
C PRO A 129 -7.09 -16.55 -30.23
N GLN A 130 -6.36 -16.10 -29.20
CA GLN A 130 -4.95 -16.46 -28.97
C GLN A 130 -4.69 -16.82 -27.50
N GLU A 131 -3.97 -17.92 -27.26
CA GLU A 131 -3.42 -18.25 -25.94
C GLU A 131 -2.08 -17.54 -25.74
N VAL A 132 -1.92 -16.88 -24.59
CA VAL A 132 -0.70 -16.11 -24.24
C VAL A 132 0.26 -17.01 -23.45
N PRO A 133 1.53 -17.18 -23.87
CA PRO A 133 2.49 -18.01 -23.15
C PRO A 133 3.00 -17.32 -21.87
N LEU A 134 3.21 -18.12 -20.82
CA LEU A 134 3.81 -17.70 -19.55
C LEU A 134 5.33 -17.60 -19.69
N SER A 135 5.92 -16.45 -19.34
CA SER A 135 7.37 -16.31 -19.23
C SER A 135 7.88 -16.90 -17.90
N TRP A 136 9.00 -17.62 -17.96
CA TRP A 136 9.76 -18.07 -16.78
C TRP A 136 11.26 -18.05 -17.11
N THR A 137 12.10 -18.15 -16.08
CA THR A 137 13.57 -18.18 -16.15
C THR A 137 14.12 -19.29 -15.25
N VAL A 138 15.23 -19.91 -15.66
CA VAL A 138 15.98 -20.90 -14.85
C VAL A 138 16.83 -20.15 -13.81
N PRO A 139 16.79 -20.52 -12.51
CA PRO A 139 17.78 -20.04 -11.55
C PRO A 139 19.14 -20.67 -11.84
N SER A 140 20.17 -19.85 -12.02
CA SER A 140 21.55 -20.31 -12.10
C SER A 140 21.94 -21.06 -10.81
N PRO A 141 22.68 -22.19 -10.88
CA PRO A 141 23.10 -22.92 -9.69
C PRO A 141 24.01 -22.06 -8.81
N LEU A 142 23.73 -22.08 -7.51
CA LEU A 142 24.40 -21.38 -6.39
C LEU A 142 25.83 -20.90 -6.70
N PRO A 143 26.16 -19.61 -6.48
CA PRO A 143 27.55 -19.18 -6.52
C PRO A 143 28.33 -19.85 -5.39
N ARG A 144 29.44 -20.48 -5.79
CA ARG A 144 30.54 -20.83 -4.88
C ARG A 144 30.98 -19.57 -4.14
N THR A 145 31.41 -19.77 -2.90
CA THR A 145 32.00 -18.75 -2.02
C THR A 145 33.06 -17.92 -2.74
N THR A 146 32.67 -16.72 -3.17
CA THR A 146 33.48 -15.65 -3.78
C THR A 146 32.72 -14.32 -3.59
N PRO A 147 33.35 -13.13 -3.75
CA PRO A 147 33.07 -11.91 -2.97
C PRO A 147 31.60 -11.46 -3.01
N LEU A 148 31.22 -10.73 -1.96
CA LEU A 148 29.84 -10.31 -1.74
C LEU A 148 29.40 -9.30 -2.81
N ASP A 149 28.73 -9.81 -3.84
CA ASP A 149 28.12 -9.03 -4.92
C ASP A 149 26.65 -8.75 -4.58
N ILE A 150 26.31 -7.47 -4.45
CA ILE A 150 24.94 -6.98 -4.28
C ILE A 150 24.47 -6.47 -5.63
N GLU A 151 23.40 -7.05 -6.17
CA GLU A 151 22.85 -6.66 -7.46
C GLU A 151 21.42 -6.14 -7.35
N LEU A 152 21.15 -5.10 -8.12
CA LEU A 152 19.84 -4.50 -8.34
C LEU A 152 19.65 -4.39 -9.84
N SER A 153 18.82 -5.25 -10.41
CA SER A 153 18.48 -5.20 -11.81
C SER A 153 17.02 -4.77 -11.98
N SER A 154 16.83 -3.76 -12.82
CA SER A 154 15.57 -3.42 -13.44
C SER A 154 15.81 -3.51 -14.95
N GLY A 155 14.81 -3.89 -15.75
CA GLY A 155 15.00 -4.12 -17.20
C GLY A 155 15.57 -2.94 -18.02
N LEU A 156 15.77 -1.77 -17.41
CA LEU A 156 16.42 -0.58 -17.97
C LEU A 156 17.57 -0.04 -17.12
N ALA A 157 17.79 -0.51 -15.89
CA ALA A 157 18.87 -0.04 -15.03
C ALA A 157 19.41 -1.17 -14.14
N HIS A 158 20.71 -1.42 -14.23
CA HIS A 158 21.45 -2.36 -13.40
C HIS A 158 22.37 -1.59 -12.46
N ALA A 159 22.37 -1.90 -11.18
CA ALA A 159 23.32 -1.38 -10.21
C ALA A 159 23.90 -2.55 -9.40
N SER A 160 25.21 -2.66 -9.31
CA SER A 160 25.85 -3.64 -8.44
C SER A 160 27.00 -3.08 -7.63
N VAL A 161 27.19 -3.66 -6.44
CA VAL A 161 28.31 -3.37 -5.55
C VAL A 161 29.00 -4.66 -5.16
N SER A 162 30.30 -4.74 -5.43
CA SER A 162 31.18 -5.83 -5.01
C SER A 162 32.06 -5.38 -3.84
N LEU A 163 32.11 -6.18 -2.76
CA LEU A 163 33.03 -5.96 -1.63
C LEU A 163 34.23 -6.93 -1.72
N GLY A 164 35.42 -6.45 -2.09
CA GLY A 164 36.65 -7.27 -2.11
C GLY A 164 37.84 -6.70 -2.90
N ASP A 165 39.03 -7.29 -2.69
CA ASP A 165 40.32 -6.86 -3.28
C ASP A 165 40.58 -7.33 -4.72
N ARG A 166 39.57 -7.86 -5.44
CA ARG A 166 39.78 -8.39 -6.80
C ARG A 166 38.55 -8.27 -7.69
N LEU A 167 38.75 -7.49 -8.75
CA LEU A 167 37.84 -7.16 -9.84
C LEU A 167 37.84 -8.25 -10.92
N VAL A 168 36.68 -8.84 -11.21
CA VAL A 168 36.32 -9.53 -12.49
C VAL A 168 34.77 -9.57 -12.51
N LEU A 169 34.00 -9.05 -13.48
CA LEU A 169 33.87 -9.38 -14.92
C LEU A 169 33.14 -8.22 -15.66
N SER A 170 33.70 -7.72 -16.77
CA SER A 170 33.27 -7.93 -18.18
C SER A 170 31.89 -7.40 -18.59
N LEU A 171 31.86 -6.18 -19.15
CA LEU A 171 30.80 -5.69 -20.06
C LEU A 171 31.07 -6.23 -21.48
N GLN A 172 30.15 -7.00 -22.04
CA GLN A 172 30.07 -7.16 -23.48
C GLN A 172 29.44 -5.90 -24.07
N ASP A 173 30.21 -5.13 -24.82
CA ASP A 173 29.69 -4.25 -25.85
C ASP A 173 30.27 -4.71 -27.19
N GLY A 174 29.40 -5.22 -28.05
CA GLY A 174 29.74 -5.59 -29.41
C GLY A 174 29.89 -4.34 -30.27
N LYS A 175 31.10 -4.06 -30.75
CA LYS A 175 31.40 -4.01 -32.20
C LYS A 175 32.86 -3.61 -32.50
N ARG A 176 33.48 -4.46 -33.33
CA ARG A 176 34.65 -4.26 -34.22
C ARG A 176 35.89 -3.56 -33.65
N ARG A 177 36.94 -4.37 -33.43
CA ARG A 177 38.32 -4.00 -33.77
C ARG A 177 38.59 -4.44 -35.21
N ASP A 178 38.79 -3.46 -36.11
CA ASP A 178 39.63 -3.66 -37.28
C ASP A 178 41.07 -3.35 -36.89
N HIS A 179 41.95 -4.35 -37.04
CA HIS A 179 43.39 -4.15 -37.05
C HIS A 179 43.83 -3.88 -38.49
N LEU A 180 44.42 -2.70 -38.73
CA LEU A 180 45.36 -2.49 -39.83
C LEU A 180 46.57 -1.75 -39.29
N THR A 181 47.66 -2.49 -39.10
CA THR A 181 49.01 -1.96 -38.99
C THR A 181 49.52 -1.50 -40.36
N LYS A 182 50.08 -0.28 -40.43
CA LYS A 182 51.37 -0.02 -41.09
C LYS A 182 51.95 1.34 -40.65
N THR A 183 53.23 1.27 -40.27
CA THR A 183 54.28 2.29 -40.02
C THR A 183 54.26 3.48 -41.00
N SER A 184 54.68 4.71 -40.70
CA SER A 184 55.87 5.17 -39.95
C SER A 184 55.88 6.69 -39.69
N LYS A 185 56.71 7.09 -38.70
CA LYS A 185 57.45 8.37 -38.48
C LYS A 185 56.77 9.59 -37.81
N SER A 186 57.34 9.92 -36.65
CA SER A 186 57.37 11.18 -35.85
C SER A 186 58.02 12.37 -36.60
N PRO A 187 58.14 13.63 -36.07
CA PRO A 187 58.00 14.06 -34.65
C PRO A 187 57.37 15.45 -34.36
N SER A 188 57.28 15.77 -33.04
CA SER A 188 57.27 17.12 -32.39
C SER A 188 55.99 17.97 -32.54
N GLN A 189 55.54 18.84 -31.63
CA GLN A 189 55.93 19.31 -30.28
C GLN A 189 54.74 20.14 -29.72
N THR A 190 54.71 20.35 -28.40
CA THR A 190 54.22 21.54 -27.64
C THR A 190 52.73 21.98 -27.56
N THR A 191 52.23 21.90 -26.31
CA THR A 191 51.59 22.95 -25.45
C THR A 191 50.21 23.58 -25.73
N THR A 192 49.53 23.84 -24.60
CA THR A 192 48.51 24.86 -24.26
C THR A 192 47.01 24.52 -24.32
N SER A 193 46.34 24.64 -23.15
CA SER A 193 44.93 25.06 -22.96
C SER A 193 44.74 26.51 -23.50
N PRO A 194 43.54 27.15 -23.59
CA PRO A 194 42.21 26.82 -23.05
C PRO A 194 41.01 27.21 -24.00
N THR A 195 39.81 27.28 -23.41
CA THR A 195 38.67 28.20 -23.68
C THR A 195 37.49 27.75 -24.53
N ALA A 196 36.33 27.83 -23.89
CA ALA A 196 34.98 27.79 -24.45
C ALA A 196 34.64 29.11 -25.15
N THR A 197 33.80 29.03 -26.18
CA THR A 197 33.10 30.18 -26.75
C THR A 197 31.67 29.80 -27.10
N PHE A 198 30.72 30.51 -26.50
CA PHE A 198 29.32 30.59 -26.89
C PHE A 198 29.17 31.56 -28.06
N SER A 199 28.25 31.29 -28.99
CA SER A 199 27.69 32.31 -29.87
C SER A 199 26.20 32.05 -30.12
N SER A 200 25.38 32.98 -29.64
CA SER A 200 23.97 33.17 -29.91
C SER A 200 23.73 33.98 -31.18
N SER A 201 22.69 33.66 -31.95
CA SER A 201 22.00 34.66 -32.80
C SER A 201 20.53 34.26 -33.06
N SER A 202 19.65 35.15 -32.61
CA SER A 202 18.21 35.34 -32.89
C SER A 202 17.92 35.52 -34.41
N SER A 203 16.70 35.39 -34.96
CA SER A 203 15.46 36.12 -34.62
C SER A 203 14.24 35.72 -35.50
N SER A 204 13.03 35.90 -34.92
CA SER A 204 11.69 36.24 -35.50
C SER A 204 10.97 35.21 -36.40
N SER A 205 9.65 34.99 -36.32
CA SER A 205 8.54 35.96 -36.14
C SER A 205 7.21 35.29 -35.70
N PHE A 206 6.41 36.02 -34.93
CA PHE A 206 5.02 35.71 -34.52
C PHE A 206 4.02 35.79 -35.68
N SER A 207 3.05 34.86 -35.74
CA SER A 207 1.73 35.14 -36.31
C SER A 207 0.64 34.39 -35.54
N SER A 208 -0.42 35.12 -35.21
CA SER A 208 -1.60 34.68 -34.47
C SER A 208 -2.61 33.99 -35.38
N SER A 209 -3.08 32.80 -35.03
CA SER A 209 -4.38 32.31 -35.49
C SER A 209 -5.08 31.48 -34.43
N SER A 210 -6.34 31.84 -34.19
CA SER A 210 -7.30 31.17 -33.33
C SER A 210 -7.68 29.80 -33.87
N SER A 211 -7.55 28.74 -33.06
CA SER A 211 -8.19 27.45 -33.33
C SER A 211 -8.85 26.89 -32.07
N LYS A 212 -10.04 26.34 -32.29
CA LYS A 212 -11.02 25.81 -31.34
C LYS A 212 -10.44 24.70 -30.44
N PRO A 213 -11.02 24.43 -29.26
CA PRO A 213 -10.55 23.34 -28.39
C PRO A 213 -10.94 22.00 -29.03
N THR A 214 -9.98 21.33 -29.65
CA THR A 214 -10.07 19.91 -29.96
C THR A 214 -9.85 19.13 -28.66
N SER A 215 -10.88 18.39 -28.25
CA SER A 215 -10.83 17.40 -27.18
C SER A 215 -9.66 16.44 -27.39
N THR A 216 -8.59 16.63 -26.63
CA THR A 216 -7.49 15.68 -26.56
C THR A 216 -7.94 14.55 -25.65
N LEU A 217 -8.36 13.43 -26.26
CA LEU A 217 -8.45 12.15 -25.56
C LEU A 217 -7.06 11.85 -25.01
N GLY A 218 -6.91 12.00 -23.68
CA GLY A 218 -5.66 11.69 -22.98
C GLY A 218 -5.30 10.23 -23.18
N LEU A 219 -4.15 9.97 -23.77
CA LEU A 219 -3.56 8.65 -23.86
C LEU A 219 -3.18 8.22 -22.43
N VAL A 220 -3.96 7.33 -21.81
CA VAL A 220 -3.59 6.73 -20.53
C VAL A 220 -2.49 5.71 -20.83
N VAL A 221 -1.23 6.11 -20.62
CA VAL A 221 -0.08 5.20 -20.70
C VAL A 221 -0.06 4.38 -19.42
N LEU A 222 -0.52 3.12 -19.49
CA LEU A 222 -0.33 2.16 -18.41
C LEU A 222 1.16 1.84 -18.28
N LEU A 223 1.75 2.14 -17.12
CA LEU A 223 3.14 1.78 -16.84
C LEU A 223 3.23 0.27 -16.56
N PRO A 224 4.35 -0.39 -16.92
CA PRO A 224 4.55 -1.80 -16.61
C PRO A 224 4.58 -2.05 -15.07
N PRO A 225 4.28 -3.28 -14.62
CA PRO A 225 4.41 -3.67 -13.22
C PRO A 225 5.81 -3.33 -12.69
N PHE A 226 5.89 -2.96 -11.41
CA PHE A 226 7.14 -2.58 -10.73
C PHE A 226 7.79 -1.26 -11.18
N SER A 227 7.07 -0.43 -11.95
CA SER A 227 7.51 0.92 -12.32
C SER A 227 7.67 1.82 -11.10
N GLY A 228 8.86 2.40 -10.94
CA GLY A 228 9.17 3.30 -9.84
C GLY A 228 10.58 3.11 -9.29
N CYS A 229 10.74 3.35 -7.99
CA CYS A 229 12.04 3.31 -7.31
C CYS A 229 12.25 1.96 -6.62
N HIS A 230 13.45 1.40 -6.77
CA HIS A 230 13.90 0.21 -6.06
C HIS A 230 15.07 0.56 -5.14
N LEU A 231 14.88 0.29 -3.85
CA LEU A 231 15.83 0.59 -2.79
C LEU A 231 16.41 -0.71 -2.22
N ARG A 232 17.73 -0.72 -2.02
CA ARG A 232 18.43 -1.70 -1.17
C ARG A 232 19.33 -0.95 -0.20
N VAL A 233 19.28 -1.37 1.06
CA VAL A 233 20.16 -0.90 2.12
C VAL A 233 20.96 -2.09 2.61
N VAL A 234 22.25 -1.87 2.80
CA VAL A 234 23.23 -2.90 3.11
C VAL A 234 24.02 -2.49 4.33
N ASN A 235 24.18 -3.44 5.24
CA ASN A 235 25.14 -3.34 6.31
C ASN A 235 26.54 -3.56 5.73
N PRO A 236 27.41 -2.53 5.63
CA PRO A 236 28.72 -2.70 5.02
C PRO A 236 29.53 -3.77 5.76
N HIS A 237 29.54 -3.78 7.10
CA HIS A 237 30.36 -4.71 7.89
C HIS A 237 30.00 -6.19 7.72
N THR A 238 28.73 -6.50 7.46
CA THR A 238 28.27 -7.89 7.32
C THR A 238 27.93 -8.27 5.88
N GLY A 239 27.84 -7.30 4.98
CA GLY A 239 27.38 -7.51 3.61
C GLY A 239 25.90 -7.83 3.45
N ARG A 240 25.13 -7.85 4.55
CA ARG A 240 23.73 -8.27 4.51
C ARG A 240 22.83 -7.12 4.05
N VAL A 241 21.85 -7.42 3.21
CA VAL A 241 20.74 -6.51 2.91
C VAL A 241 19.85 -6.38 4.15
N THR A 242 19.72 -5.15 4.66
CA THR A 242 18.97 -4.82 5.88
C THR A 242 17.60 -4.23 5.59
N LEU A 243 17.41 -3.69 4.39
CA LEU A 243 16.13 -3.23 3.90
C LEU A 243 16.07 -3.35 2.38
N ALA A 244 14.96 -3.92 1.89
CA ALA A 244 14.60 -3.96 0.48
C ALA A 244 13.20 -3.38 0.32
N ARG A 245 13.06 -2.35 -0.52
CA ARG A 245 11.78 -1.70 -0.78
C ARG A 245 11.63 -1.37 -2.25
N TYR A 246 10.39 -1.50 -2.72
CA TYR A 246 9.95 -1.00 -4.01
C TYR A 246 8.90 0.06 -3.74
N PHE A 247 9.01 1.18 -4.43
CA PHE A 247 8.12 2.31 -4.32
C PHE A 247 7.48 2.52 -5.70
N ASN A 248 6.17 2.31 -5.80
CA ASN A 248 5.41 2.46 -7.03
C ASN A 248 5.11 3.94 -7.30
N THR A 249 5.60 4.49 -8.40
CA THR A 249 5.33 5.91 -8.74
C THR A 249 3.89 6.22 -9.11
N GLN A 250 3.06 5.21 -9.37
CA GLN A 250 1.63 5.41 -9.53
C GLN A 250 0.92 5.62 -8.18
N ASP A 251 1.53 5.17 -7.08
CA ASP A 251 1.00 5.34 -5.74
C ASP A 251 0.96 6.82 -5.35
N HIS A 252 -0.17 7.18 -4.78
CA HIS A 252 -0.54 8.49 -4.33
C HIS A 252 0.27 9.06 -3.17
N LEU A 253 1.00 8.22 -2.43
CA LEU A 253 1.82 8.59 -1.28
C LEU A 253 3.29 8.12 -1.43
N PHE A 254 3.68 7.72 -2.64
CA PHE A 254 5.01 7.22 -2.98
C PHE A 254 6.15 8.12 -2.47
N ASP A 255 6.07 9.42 -2.73
CA ASP A 255 7.12 10.39 -2.48
C ASP A 255 7.33 10.66 -0.98
N GLN A 256 6.23 10.72 -0.22
CA GLN A 256 6.24 10.80 1.24
C GLN A 256 6.82 9.54 1.87
N GLU A 257 6.43 8.34 1.39
CA GLU A 257 6.97 7.08 1.90
C GLU A 257 8.46 6.92 1.60
N LEU A 258 8.90 7.29 0.39
CA LEU A 258 10.31 7.30 0.02
C LEU A 258 11.10 8.18 0.99
N SER A 259 10.69 9.44 1.15
CA SER A 259 11.35 10.40 2.04
C SER A 259 11.40 9.92 3.49
N ARG A 260 10.30 9.34 3.99
CA ARG A 260 10.20 8.78 5.35
C ARG A 260 11.13 7.59 5.55
N VAL A 261 11.23 6.69 4.56
CA VAL A 261 12.14 5.54 4.65
C VAL A 261 13.59 6.01 4.67
N LEU A 262 13.97 6.90 3.74
CA LEU A 262 15.36 7.38 3.63
C LEU A 262 15.85 8.10 4.90
N THR A 263 14.99 8.90 5.53
CA THR A 263 15.31 9.61 6.78
C THR A 263 15.39 8.71 8.01
N SER A 264 14.87 7.48 7.92
CA SER A 264 14.88 6.49 9.02
C SER A 264 16.04 5.49 8.97
N LEU A 265 16.90 5.59 7.95
CA LEU A 265 18.05 4.72 7.76
C LEU A 265 19.16 5.06 8.76
N ARG A 266 19.87 4.02 9.20
CA ARG A 266 21.01 4.20 10.11
C ARG A 266 22.20 4.83 9.38
N GLU A 267 22.91 5.73 10.05
CA GLU A 267 24.15 6.30 9.53
C GLU A 267 25.21 5.22 9.26
N GLY A 268 26.03 5.44 8.24
CA GLY A 268 27.06 4.51 7.78
C GLY A 268 26.53 3.33 6.94
N ARG A 269 25.23 3.21 6.72
CA ARG A 269 24.68 2.21 5.79
C ARG A 269 25.03 2.53 4.35
N LEU A 270 25.31 1.49 3.57
CA LEU A 270 25.42 1.59 2.12
C LEU A 270 24.02 1.48 1.52
N VAL A 271 23.67 2.41 0.65
CA VAL A 271 22.35 2.45 0.03
C VAL A 271 22.48 2.48 -1.49
N LEU A 272 21.61 1.74 -2.15
CA LEU A 272 21.43 1.72 -3.60
C LEU A 272 19.97 2.03 -3.92
N LEU A 273 19.76 3.01 -4.77
CA LEU A 273 18.46 3.40 -5.30
C LEU A 273 18.52 3.40 -6.83
N THR A 274 17.57 2.74 -7.48
CA THR A 274 17.51 2.69 -8.95
C THR A 274 16.08 2.89 -9.46
N SER A 275 15.94 3.49 -10.64
CA SER A 275 14.67 3.65 -11.33
C SER A 275 14.33 2.43 -12.19
N TYR A 276 13.04 2.14 -12.29
CA TYR A 276 12.48 1.27 -13.31
C TYR A 276 11.35 1.98 -14.03
N HIS A 277 11.47 2.07 -15.34
CA HIS A 277 10.51 2.66 -16.27
C HIS A 277 10.19 4.14 -16.03
N ASP A 278 9.60 4.56 -14.91
CA ASP A 278 9.41 5.97 -14.54
C ASP A 278 9.46 6.20 -13.03
N VAL A 279 10.27 7.18 -12.62
CA VAL A 279 10.38 7.66 -11.23
C VAL A 279 9.82 9.07 -11.05
N SER A 280 9.58 9.81 -12.13
CA SER A 280 9.25 11.23 -12.04
C SER A 280 7.77 11.52 -11.84
N GLY A 281 6.86 10.61 -12.24
CA GLY A 281 5.45 10.92 -12.46
C GLY A 281 4.67 11.45 -11.25
N ARG A 282 5.09 11.09 -10.02
CA ARG A 282 4.54 11.61 -8.76
C ARG A 282 5.62 12.02 -7.76
N LEU A 283 6.86 12.22 -8.21
CA LEU A 283 7.94 12.67 -7.32
C LEU A 283 7.87 14.19 -7.15
N GLY A 284 7.22 14.63 -6.06
CA GLY A 284 7.03 16.03 -5.71
C GLY A 284 8.33 16.78 -5.39
N THR A 285 8.24 18.11 -5.30
CA THR A 285 9.38 18.99 -5.00
C THR A 285 10.03 18.67 -3.67
N ASP A 286 9.23 18.46 -2.62
CA ASP A 286 9.75 18.19 -1.27
C ASP A 286 10.57 16.90 -1.21
N ALA A 287 10.15 15.86 -1.94
CA ALA A 287 10.89 14.62 -2.05
C ALA A 287 12.17 14.77 -2.88
N ARG A 288 12.15 15.57 -3.95
CA ARG A 288 13.36 15.92 -4.73
C ARG A 288 14.36 16.68 -3.89
N ASP A 289 13.89 17.65 -3.10
CA ASP A 289 14.72 18.44 -2.21
C ASP A 289 15.31 17.58 -1.08
N ALA A 290 14.53 16.64 -0.53
CA ALA A 290 15.01 15.68 0.45
C ALA A 290 16.10 14.75 -0.11
N LEU A 291 15.92 14.23 -1.33
CA LEU A 291 16.93 13.42 -2.03
C LEU A 291 18.19 14.24 -2.32
N HIS A 292 18.04 15.49 -2.73
CA HIS A 292 19.15 16.41 -2.97
C HIS A 292 19.91 16.74 -1.67
N ALA A 293 19.20 16.95 -0.57
CA ALA A 293 19.80 17.17 0.75
C ALA A 293 20.59 15.94 1.25
N LEU A 294 20.21 14.73 0.83
CA LEU A 294 20.94 13.49 1.07
C LEU A 294 22.15 13.29 0.14
N GLY A 295 22.36 14.18 -0.84
CA GLY A 295 23.54 14.19 -1.72
C GLY A 295 23.29 13.77 -3.17
N SER A 296 22.04 13.59 -3.60
CA SER A 296 21.72 13.30 -5.00
C SER A 296 21.76 14.59 -5.84
N TRP A 297 22.63 14.64 -6.84
CA TRP A 297 22.62 15.74 -7.81
C TRP A 297 21.54 15.57 -8.87
N ALA A 298 21.14 14.33 -9.19
CA ALA A 298 20.20 14.04 -10.27
C ALA A 298 18.74 14.22 -9.86
N ALA A 299 18.40 14.02 -8.58
CA ALA A 299 17.00 14.05 -8.11
C ALA A 299 16.20 15.31 -8.49
N PRO A 300 16.75 16.55 -8.39
CA PRO A 300 16.06 17.75 -8.84
C PRO A 300 15.77 17.76 -10.35
N HIS A 301 16.57 17.04 -11.14
CA HIS A 301 16.57 17.06 -12.59
C HIS A 301 15.86 15.88 -13.25
N LEU A 302 15.36 14.90 -12.46
CA LEU A 302 14.68 13.72 -12.99
C LEU A 302 13.47 14.08 -13.86
N GLY A 303 13.55 13.69 -15.13
CA GLY A 303 12.49 13.77 -16.13
C GLY A 303 11.71 12.46 -16.29
N PHE A 304 10.68 12.52 -17.12
CA PHE A 304 9.82 11.38 -17.41
C PHE A 304 10.57 10.25 -18.09
N LYS A 305 10.52 9.06 -17.46
CA LYS A 305 11.26 7.85 -17.86
C LYS A 305 12.78 7.98 -17.89
N ASP A 306 13.37 8.87 -17.10
CA ASP A 306 14.82 8.87 -16.95
C ASP A 306 15.31 7.59 -16.25
N ALA A 307 16.40 7.01 -16.76
CA ALA A 307 17.08 5.92 -16.08
C ALA A 307 18.08 6.50 -15.08
N TRP A 308 17.95 6.12 -13.81
CA TRP A 308 18.68 6.70 -12.70
C TRP A 308 19.16 5.59 -11.77
N ALA A 309 20.43 5.63 -11.40
CA ALA A 309 20.97 4.81 -10.32
C ALA A 309 21.87 5.67 -9.43
N TRP A 310 21.71 5.49 -8.12
CA TRP A 310 22.40 6.26 -7.12
C TRP A 310 22.85 5.35 -5.97
N ALA A 311 24.11 5.46 -5.60
CA ALA A 311 24.70 4.77 -4.46
C ALA A 311 25.40 5.76 -3.53
N TRP A 312 25.13 5.65 -2.24
CA TRP A 312 25.70 6.55 -1.23
C TRP A 312 25.83 5.87 0.14
N VAL A 313 26.54 6.54 1.04
CA VAL A 313 26.61 6.19 2.47
C VAL A 313 25.71 7.12 3.27
N VAL A 314 24.79 6.59 4.08
CA VAL A 314 23.89 7.41 4.92
C VAL A 314 24.70 8.25 5.91
N GLY A 315 24.45 9.57 5.96
CA GLY A 315 25.22 10.53 6.76
C GLY A 315 26.62 10.83 6.19
N GLY A 316 26.98 10.23 5.06
CA GLY A 316 28.26 10.40 4.37
C GLY A 316 28.09 11.01 2.97
N SER A 317 28.92 10.56 2.03
CA SER A 317 28.94 11.08 0.66
C SER A 317 28.28 10.16 -0.35
N THR A 318 27.81 10.73 -1.45
CA THR A 318 27.49 9.99 -2.68
C THR A 318 28.74 9.29 -3.21
N LEU A 319 28.62 7.98 -3.44
CA LEU A 319 29.71 7.15 -3.97
C LEU A 319 29.70 7.18 -5.51
N ALA A 320 28.52 7.04 -6.09
CA ALA A 320 28.30 7.25 -7.51
C ALA A 320 26.83 7.51 -7.81
N GLU A 321 26.59 8.27 -8.86
CA GLU A 321 25.25 8.58 -9.34
C GLU A 321 25.30 8.75 -10.85
N VAL A 322 24.38 8.10 -11.55
CA VAL A 322 24.31 8.13 -13.01
C VAL A 322 22.87 8.37 -13.44
N LEU A 323 22.69 9.29 -14.39
CA LEU A 323 21.42 9.66 -14.98
C LEU A 323 21.53 9.56 -16.51
N VAL A 324 20.59 8.84 -17.13
CA VAL A 324 20.38 8.82 -18.57
C VAL A 324 19.02 9.42 -18.85
N THR A 325 19.04 10.63 -19.41
CA THR A 325 17.82 11.39 -19.71
C THR A 325 17.12 10.87 -20.95
N ASN A 326 15.80 10.73 -20.90
CA ASN A 326 15.00 10.35 -22.06
C ASN A 326 14.74 11.54 -23.00
N ALA A 327 15.70 11.82 -23.88
CA ALA A 327 15.63 12.96 -24.81
C ALA A 327 14.68 12.75 -26.02
N GLN A 328 14.18 11.52 -26.24
CA GLN A 328 13.42 11.17 -27.44
C GLN A 328 11.88 11.20 -27.26
N GLY A 329 11.40 11.53 -26.06
CA GLY A 329 9.99 11.80 -25.76
C GLY A 329 9.25 10.70 -24.97
N ILE A 330 7.97 10.94 -24.69
CA ILE A 330 7.13 10.12 -23.77
C ILE A 330 6.97 8.66 -24.25
N LEU A 331 7.03 8.40 -25.55
CA LEU A 331 6.82 7.08 -26.15
C LEU A 331 8.10 6.22 -26.24
N THR A 332 9.27 6.81 -26.04
CA THR A 332 10.57 6.12 -26.17
C THR A 332 11.09 5.69 -24.80
N GLN A 333 11.89 4.63 -24.78
CA GLN A 333 12.61 4.17 -23.58
C GLN A 333 14.03 4.77 -23.59
N PRO A 334 14.59 5.15 -22.43
CA PRO A 334 15.99 5.55 -22.34
C PRO A 334 16.92 4.37 -22.64
N ASN A 335 18.18 4.66 -22.98
CA ASN A 335 19.20 3.63 -23.07
C ASN A 335 19.37 2.93 -21.70
N PRO A 336 19.60 1.61 -21.66
CA PRO A 336 19.85 0.91 -20.42
C PRO A 336 21.06 1.49 -19.68
N LEU A 337 20.92 1.59 -18.36
CA LEU A 337 21.94 2.08 -17.44
C LEU A 337 22.62 0.92 -16.74
N ALA A 338 23.94 0.94 -16.58
CA ALA A 338 24.66 0.02 -15.70
C ALA A 338 25.63 0.79 -14.79
N LEU A 339 25.47 0.64 -13.48
CA LEU A 339 26.36 1.17 -12.45
C LEU A 339 27.04 -0.02 -11.74
N HIS A 340 28.37 -0.06 -11.77
CA HIS A 340 29.16 -1.07 -11.05
C HIS A 340 30.14 -0.37 -10.12
N LEU A 341 30.09 -0.72 -8.83
CA LEU A 341 30.98 -0.19 -7.81
C LEU A 341 31.76 -1.31 -7.14
N SER A 342 33.06 -1.09 -6.94
CA SER A 342 33.90 -1.96 -6.12
C SER A 342 34.36 -1.15 -4.92
N LEU A 343 33.98 -1.61 -3.73
CA LEU A 343 34.37 -0.96 -2.48
C LEU A 343 35.35 -1.87 -1.72
N PRO A 344 36.32 -1.29 -0.98
CA PRO A 344 37.21 -2.07 -0.16
C PRO A 344 36.42 -2.83 0.91
N PRO A 345 36.90 -4.02 1.33
CA PRO A 345 36.24 -4.76 2.39
C PRO A 345 36.22 -3.92 3.69
N PRO A 346 35.13 -3.97 4.46
CA PRO A 346 35.06 -3.28 5.75
C PRO A 346 36.12 -3.82 6.70
N ALA A 347 36.64 -2.97 7.57
CA ALA A 347 37.54 -3.41 8.63
C ALA A 347 36.80 -4.44 9.53
N PRO A 348 37.38 -5.64 9.77
CA PRO A 348 36.69 -6.76 10.42
C PRO A 348 36.36 -6.54 11.92
N SER A 349 36.85 -5.47 12.53
CA SER A 349 36.68 -5.18 13.97
C SER A 349 35.69 -4.05 14.28
N GLU A 350 35.16 -3.36 13.28
CA GLU A 350 34.26 -2.23 13.51
C GLU A 350 32.80 -2.73 13.54
N ARG A 351 32.17 -2.65 14.72
CA ARG A 351 30.72 -2.75 14.85
C ARG A 351 30.12 -1.36 14.88
N PHE A 352 28.88 -1.23 14.44
CA PHE A 352 28.13 0.00 14.63
C PHE A 352 27.84 0.23 16.12
N CYS A 353 27.88 1.49 16.55
CA CYS A 353 27.57 1.94 17.92
C CYS A 353 28.38 1.22 19.02
N ASN A 354 29.72 1.24 18.93
CA ASN A 354 30.61 0.70 19.96
C ASN A 354 30.41 1.32 21.37
N THR A 355 29.75 2.48 21.44
CA THR A 355 29.43 3.21 22.67
C THR A 355 28.18 2.68 23.38
N TRP A 356 27.35 1.84 22.74
CA TRP A 356 26.16 1.30 23.37
C TRP A 356 26.50 0.40 24.56
N PRO A 357 25.70 0.43 25.64
CA PRO A 357 25.94 -0.40 26.82
C PRO A 357 26.03 -1.90 26.53
N SER A 358 26.66 -2.64 27.45
CA SER A 358 26.63 -4.10 27.46
C SER A 358 25.38 -4.61 28.19
N GLY A 359 24.91 -5.82 27.83
CA GLY A 359 23.75 -6.47 28.45
C GLY A 359 22.84 -7.14 27.43
N ASP A 360 22.02 -8.09 27.89
CA ASP A 360 21.21 -8.94 27.01
C ASP A 360 20.25 -8.14 26.11
N LEU A 361 19.57 -7.13 26.66
CA LEU A 361 18.65 -6.27 25.90
C LEU A 361 19.39 -5.42 24.85
N TRP A 362 20.56 -4.89 25.21
CA TRP A 362 21.39 -4.12 24.27
C TRP A 362 21.99 -5.00 23.17
N GLU A 363 22.28 -6.27 23.45
CA GLU A 363 22.74 -7.21 22.42
C GLU A 363 21.61 -7.63 21.47
N LYS A 364 20.39 -7.82 21.98
CA LYS A 364 19.19 -8.02 21.16
C LYS A 364 18.92 -6.80 20.28
N ARG A 365 19.06 -5.60 20.82
CA ARG A 365 18.97 -4.34 20.06
C ARG A 365 20.02 -4.28 18.96
N ARG A 366 21.29 -4.57 19.26
CA ARG A 366 22.36 -4.66 18.26
C ARG A 366 22.00 -5.62 17.14
N THR A 367 21.57 -6.82 17.50
CA THR A 367 21.17 -7.86 16.53
C THR A 367 20.04 -7.36 15.62
N LEU A 368 18.97 -6.78 16.19
CA LEU A 368 17.88 -6.18 15.42
C LEU A 368 18.39 -5.08 14.46
N CYS A 369 19.16 -4.13 14.98
CA CYS A 369 19.68 -2.99 14.22
C CYS A 369 20.80 -3.35 13.23
N ASP A 370 21.40 -4.54 13.33
CA ASP A 370 22.39 -5.02 12.36
C ASP A 370 21.74 -5.80 11.22
N LEU A 371 20.58 -6.41 11.48
CA LEU A 371 19.81 -7.19 10.53
C LEU A 371 18.76 -6.36 9.78
N HIS A 372 18.26 -5.27 10.37
CA HIS A 372 17.12 -4.52 9.85
C HIS A 372 17.31 -3.01 9.98
N ASP A 373 16.82 -2.26 8.99
CA ASP A 373 16.82 -0.79 8.98
C ASP A 373 15.40 -0.19 9.02
N GLY A 374 15.36 1.13 9.22
CA GLY A 374 14.14 1.93 9.18
C GLY A 374 13.49 2.17 10.55
N PHE A 375 14.26 2.05 11.63
CA PHE A 375 13.76 2.25 13.00
C PHE A 375 14.14 3.59 13.64
N GLY A 376 14.87 4.47 12.93
CA GLY A 376 15.21 5.79 13.44
C GLY A 376 15.91 5.75 14.80
N ASP A 377 15.30 6.38 15.81
CA ASP A 377 15.86 6.53 17.16
C ASP A 377 16.04 5.20 17.92
N LEU A 378 15.38 4.10 17.53
CA LEU A 378 15.68 2.78 18.13
C LEU A 378 17.13 2.32 17.89
N CYS A 379 17.68 2.69 16.72
CA CYS A 379 18.97 2.25 16.23
C CYS A 379 20.01 3.38 16.13
N SER A 380 19.71 4.56 16.70
CA SER A 380 20.64 5.69 16.76
C SER A 380 21.82 5.37 17.69
N CYS A 381 23.05 5.63 17.25
CA CYS A 381 24.24 5.49 18.09
C CYS A 381 24.32 6.59 19.16
N ASP A 382 23.89 7.80 18.82
CA ASP A 382 24.08 8.99 19.67
C ASP A 382 22.95 9.16 20.68
N LEU A 383 21.71 8.96 20.23
CA LEU A 383 20.50 9.16 21.02
C LEU A 383 19.54 7.96 20.86
N PRO A 384 19.93 6.76 21.32
CA PRO A 384 19.06 5.59 21.25
C PRO A 384 17.81 5.77 22.11
N TYR A 385 16.66 5.33 21.61
CA TYR A 385 15.41 5.32 22.38
C TYR A 385 15.60 4.57 23.71
N PRO A 386 15.18 5.14 24.86
CA PRO A 386 15.41 4.53 26.16
C PRO A 386 14.60 3.22 26.30
N VAL A 387 15.25 2.14 26.73
CA VAL A 387 14.60 0.86 27.07
C VAL A 387 14.06 0.94 28.50
N PRO A 388 12.99 0.20 28.87
CA PRO A 388 12.41 0.25 30.21
C PRO A 388 13.37 0.01 31.40
N SER A 389 14.53 -0.63 31.21
CA SER A 389 15.57 -0.74 32.25
C SER A 389 16.18 0.61 32.64
N ASP A 390 16.11 1.60 31.76
CA ASP A 390 16.77 2.90 31.88
C ASP A 390 15.75 4.03 32.13
N ALA A 391 14.46 3.75 31.91
CA ALA A 391 13.38 4.72 32.00
C ALA A 391 12.90 4.93 33.45
N THR A 392 13.56 5.84 34.15
CA THR A 392 13.06 6.43 35.42
C THR A 392 11.86 7.36 35.20
N THR A 393 11.50 7.64 33.95
CA THR A 393 10.33 8.44 33.56
C THR A 393 9.05 7.62 33.64
N THR A 394 8.57 7.36 34.86
CA THR A 394 7.17 7.03 35.06
C THR A 394 6.38 8.29 34.77
N THR A 395 5.80 8.41 33.57
CA THR A 395 4.88 9.50 33.26
C THR A 395 3.72 9.40 34.25
N THR A 396 3.69 10.31 35.23
CA THR A 396 2.84 10.17 36.42
C THR A 396 1.39 9.94 36.05
N LYS A 397 0.83 8.80 36.49
CA LYS A 397 -0.58 8.46 36.34
C LYS A 397 -1.44 9.52 37.04
N PRO A 398 -2.33 10.23 36.32
CA PRO A 398 -3.30 11.15 36.93
C PRO A 398 -4.24 10.44 37.91
N ALA A 399 -4.58 11.11 39.00
CA ALA A 399 -5.41 10.55 40.08
C ALA A 399 -6.84 10.15 39.65
N TRP A 400 -7.39 10.78 38.62
CA TRP A 400 -8.74 10.51 38.12
C TRP A 400 -8.86 9.22 37.28
N TRP A 401 -7.75 8.56 37.00
CA TRP A 401 -7.73 7.36 36.17
C TRP A 401 -8.41 6.18 36.83
N ARG A 402 -9.31 5.54 36.08
CA ARG A 402 -10.31 4.62 36.63
C ARG A 402 -9.81 3.17 36.80
N GLY A 403 -8.69 2.79 36.20
CA GLY A 403 -8.14 1.44 36.39
C GLY A 403 -6.89 1.14 35.57
N ARG A 404 -6.39 -0.09 35.72
CA ARG A 404 -5.42 -0.70 34.79
C ARG A 404 -6.19 -1.22 33.59
N VAL A 405 -5.77 -0.83 32.38
CA VAL A 405 -6.39 -1.27 31.12
C VAL A 405 -5.29 -1.94 30.32
N ALA A 406 -5.48 -3.22 29.99
CA ALA A 406 -4.52 -3.96 29.18
C ALA A 406 -4.57 -3.46 27.73
N VAL A 407 -3.43 -3.51 27.03
CA VAL A 407 -3.31 -3.16 25.61
C VAL A 407 -2.83 -4.37 24.84
N VAL A 408 -3.58 -4.75 23.82
CA VAL A 408 -3.27 -5.83 22.89
C VAL A 408 -2.96 -5.21 21.54
N VAL A 409 -1.70 -5.34 21.11
CA VAL A 409 -1.24 -4.89 19.80
C VAL A 409 -1.21 -6.09 18.87
N VAL A 410 -1.93 -6.02 17.76
CA VAL A 410 -1.93 -7.05 16.71
C VAL A 410 -1.01 -6.58 15.59
N ALA A 411 -0.03 -7.40 15.26
CA ALA A 411 1.01 -7.09 14.29
C ALA A 411 1.27 -8.29 13.35
N ALA A 412 1.96 -8.04 12.26
CA ALA A 412 2.47 -9.08 11.37
C ALA A 412 3.91 -8.75 10.95
N ASP A 413 4.16 -8.51 9.67
CA ASP A 413 5.49 -8.38 9.07
C ASP A 413 5.90 -6.94 8.73
N ARG A 414 5.30 -5.95 9.42
CA ARG A 414 5.56 -4.51 9.26
C ARG A 414 6.24 -3.92 10.50
N PRO A 415 7.49 -4.31 10.82
CA PRO A 415 8.14 -3.96 12.08
C PRO A 415 8.35 -2.45 12.27
N GLN A 416 8.51 -1.68 11.18
CA GLN A 416 8.67 -0.22 11.27
C GLN A 416 7.36 0.47 11.71
N TYR A 417 6.21 -0.01 11.26
CA TYR A 417 4.90 0.50 11.70
C TYR A 417 4.66 0.15 13.16
N LEU A 418 4.92 -1.11 13.53
CA LEU A 418 4.84 -1.57 14.91
C LEU A 418 5.71 -0.71 15.85
N TYR A 419 6.97 -0.43 15.47
CA TYR A 419 7.85 0.40 16.28
C TYR A 419 7.27 1.81 16.48
N ARG A 420 6.80 2.46 15.42
CA ARG A 420 6.17 3.79 15.50
C ARG A 420 5.00 3.80 16.49
N LEU A 421 4.11 2.81 16.39
CA LEU A 421 2.97 2.67 17.29
C LEU A 421 3.41 2.49 18.74
N LEU A 422 4.29 1.53 19.01
CA LEU A 422 4.74 1.21 20.37
C LEU A 422 5.48 2.39 21.01
N ARG A 423 6.31 3.09 20.23
CA ARG A 423 6.99 4.31 20.67
C ARG A 423 6.00 5.40 21.12
N GLN A 424 4.92 5.61 20.35
CA GLN A 424 3.87 6.58 20.71
C GLN A 424 3.06 6.11 21.93
N LEU A 425 2.74 4.82 22.00
CA LEU A 425 1.98 4.22 23.09
C LEU A 425 2.73 4.33 24.42
N LEU A 426 3.99 3.89 24.46
CA LEU A 426 4.84 3.90 25.66
C LEU A 426 5.18 5.32 26.14
N GLY A 427 5.13 6.31 25.24
CA GLY A 427 5.30 7.72 25.59
C GLY A 427 4.07 8.37 26.25
N GLN A 428 2.91 7.70 26.27
CA GLN A 428 1.70 8.27 26.84
C GLN A 428 1.78 8.31 28.37
N PRO A 429 1.19 9.33 29.03
CA PRO A 429 0.99 9.34 30.48
C PRO A 429 0.45 7.99 30.95
N GLY A 430 0.94 7.51 32.10
CA GLY A 430 0.56 6.29 32.83
C GLY A 430 0.49 4.97 32.05
N MET A 431 1.02 4.91 30.83
CA MET A 431 1.24 3.64 30.13
C MET A 431 2.46 2.94 30.70
N THR A 432 2.39 1.61 30.86
CA THR A 432 3.49 0.81 31.39
C THR A 432 3.67 -0.48 30.57
N PRO A 433 4.91 -0.96 30.37
CA PRO A 433 5.19 -2.18 29.61
C PRO A 433 4.43 -3.43 30.09
N ASP A 434 4.18 -3.54 31.40
CA ASP A 434 3.45 -4.64 32.03
C ASP A 434 1.94 -4.64 31.75
N LEU A 435 1.42 -3.66 30.99
CA LEU A 435 0.05 -3.65 30.47
C LEU A 435 -0.03 -3.97 28.98
N VAL A 436 1.09 -4.13 28.29
CA VAL A 436 1.13 -4.33 26.84
C VAL A 436 1.41 -5.79 26.50
N LEU A 437 0.68 -6.31 25.52
CA LEU A 437 0.91 -7.60 24.86
C LEU A 437 0.95 -7.38 23.35
N VAL A 438 2.02 -7.83 22.70
CA VAL A 438 2.16 -7.79 21.23
C VAL A 438 1.93 -9.19 20.65
N SER A 439 0.88 -9.38 19.86
CA SER A 439 0.61 -10.62 19.13
C SER A 439 1.05 -10.46 17.68
N VAL A 440 2.03 -11.25 17.25
CA VAL A 440 2.63 -11.18 15.91
C VAL A 440 2.17 -12.38 15.08
N ASP A 441 1.56 -12.14 13.92
CA ASP A 441 1.14 -13.18 12.98
C ASP A 441 2.24 -13.61 12.01
N GLY A 442 2.55 -14.90 12.00
CA GLY A 442 3.52 -15.53 11.10
C GLY A 442 4.94 -15.65 11.65
N ASP A 443 5.81 -16.29 10.87
CA ASP A 443 7.21 -16.59 11.22
C ASP A 443 8.22 -16.15 10.14
N ASN A 444 7.74 -15.41 9.13
CA ASN A 444 8.60 -14.82 8.11
C ASN A 444 9.61 -13.82 8.73
N GLU A 445 10.60 -13.39 7.96
CA GLU A 445 11.63 -12.47 8.46
C GLU A 445 11.06 -11.17 9.03
N GLY A 446 10.03 -10.58 8.40
CA GLY A 446 9.36 -9.39 8.91
C GLY A 446 8.63 -9.61 10.23
N ALA A 447 7.94 -10.74 10.39
CA ALA A 447 7.26 -11.12 11.63
C ALA A 447 8.27 -11.38 12.77
N ARG A 448 9.39 -12.03 12.47
CA ARG A 448 10.49 -12.20 13.45
C ARG A 448 11.12 -10.86 13.84
N ALA A 449 11.24 -9.92 12.90
CA ALA A 449 11.66 -8.55 13.21
C ALA A 449 10.63 -7.83 14.09
N SER A 450 9.33 -7.96 13.83
CA SER A 450 8.25 -7.38 14.66
C SER A 450 8.29 -7.92 16.09
N ALA A 451 8.50 -9.23 16.26
CA ALA A 451 8.72 -9.83 17.58
C ALA A 451 9.98 -9.26 18.25
N SER A 452 11.09 -9.16 17.52
CA SER A 452 12.35 -8.59 18.04
C SER A 452 12.18 -7.13 18.49
N VAL A 453 11.35 -6.32 17.80
CA VAL A 453 11.02 -4.96 18.23
C VAL A 453 10.33 -4.97 19.60
N ALA A 454 9.32 -5.82 19.79
CA ALA A 454 8.62 -5.93 21.07
C ALA A 454 9.57 -6.39 22.20
N GLU A 455 10.45 -7.34 21.89
CA GLU A 455 11.45 -7.85 22.83
C GLU A 455 12.46 -6.78 23.27
N VAL A 456 13.01 -6.01 22.31
CA VAL A 456 13.95 -4.91 22.58
C VAL A 456 13.30 -3.79 23.41
N LEU A 457 11.98 -3.60 23.28
CA LEU A 457 11.21 -2.67 24.09
C LEU A 457 10.78 -3.23 25.45
N GLY A 458 11.19 -4.46 25.80
CA GLY A 458 10.85 -5.10 27.07
C GLY A 458 9.37 -5.46 27.21
N LEU A 459 8.66 -5.66 26.09
CA LEU A 459 7.24 -5.97 26.08
C LEU A 459 7.00 -7.48 26.01
N ARG A 460 5.88 -7.93 26.58
CA ARG A 460 5.42 -9.30 26.35
C ARG A 460 4.96 -9.43 24.90
N HIS A 461 5.38 -10.50 24.25
CA HIS A 461 4.98 -10.82 22.90
C HIS A 461 4.65 -12.30 22.73
N LEU A 462 3.85 -12.61 21.71
CA LEU A 462 3.50 -13.96 21.29
C LEU A 462 3.53 -14.04 19.77
N THR A 463 3.89 -15.21 19.25
CA THR A 463 3.82 -15.49 17.81
C THR A 463 2.64 -16.41 17.53
N HIS A 464 1.75 -15.96 16.65
CA HIS A 464 0.65 -16.74 16.12
C HIS A 464 1.11 -17.48 14.86
N ARG A 465 0.84 -18.80 14.81
CA ARG A 465 1.02 -19.60 13.60
C ARG A 465 -0.36 -19.81 12.98
N SER A 466 -0.52 -19.39 11.74
CA SER A 466 -1.77 -19.50 10.99
C SER A 466 -2.30 -20.94 10.98
N GLU A 467 -3.61 -21.07 11.11
CA GLU A 467 -4.32 -22.35 11.03
C GLU A 467 -4.23 -22.94 9.62
N GLN A 468 -4.28 -24.27 9.51
CA GLN A 468 -4.25 -24.95 8.21
C GLN A 468 -5.46 -24.51 7.37
N GLY A 469 -5.23 -24.13 6.11
CA GLY A 469 -6.30 -23.72 5.19
C GLY A 469 -6.72 -22.24 5.27
N THR A 470 -6.24 -21.45 6.23
CA THR A 470 -6.47 -19.99 6.25
C THR A 470 -5.45 -19.21 5.42
N ALA A 471 -4.34 -19.84 5.04
CA ALA A 471 -3.25 -19.18 4.32
C ALA A 471 -3.66 -18.63 2.95
N SER A 472 -4.68 -19.23 2.32
CA SER A 472 -5.14 -18.86 0.97
C SER A 472 -6.12 -17.68 0.95
N TYR A 473 -6.63 -17.23 2.10
CA TYR A 473 -7.63 -16.16 2.18
C TYR A 473 -7.23 -15.11 3.22
N ILE A 474 -7.17 -13.85 2.77
CA ILE A 474 -6.67 -12.72 3.58
C ILE A 474 -7.57 -12.45 4.79
N SER A 475 -8.89 -12.25 4.59
CA SER A 475 -9.83 -11.92 5.68
C SER A 475 -9.89 -12.99 6.78
N PRO A 476 -10.02 -14.30 6.48
CA PRO A 476 -10.01 -15.33 7.52
C PRO A 476 -8.69 -15.36 8.30
N ARG A 477 -7.53 -15.18 7.63
CA ARG A 477 -6.24 -15.13 8.33
C ARG A 477 -6.17 -13.99 9.35
N ILE A 478 -6.57 -12.78 8.96
CA ILE A 478 -6.60 -11.61 9.86
C ILE A 478 -7.57 -11.86 11.03
N SER A 479 -8.77 -12.37 10.71
CA SER A 479 -9.79 -12.72 11.70
C SER A 479 -9.28 -13.73 12.74
N ARG A 480 -8.58 -14.79 12.32
CA ARG A 480 -8.00 -15.79 13.21
C ARG A 480 -6.85 -15.23 14.06
N SER A 481 -6.00 -14.39 13.47
CA SER A 481 -4.93 -13.71 14.21
C SER A 481 -5.47 -12.84 15.34
N LEU A 482 -6.49 -12.01 15.06
CA LEU A 482 -7.13 -11.19 16.10
C LEU A 482 -7.78 -12.07 17.18
N ARG A 483 -8.51 -13.12 16.78
CA ARG A 483 -9.12 -14.06 17.73
C ARG A 483 -8.07 -14.68 18.67
N PHE A 484 -6.94 -15.11 18.13
CA PHE A 484 -5.83 -15.64 18.91
C PHE A 484 -5.27 -14.61 19.89
N ALA A 485 -5.02 -13.38 19.42
CA ALA A 485 -4.51 -12.30 20.25
C ALA A 485 -5.45 -11.99 21.44
N LEU A 486 -6.75 -11.91 21.19
CA LEU A 486 -7.77 -11.65 22.21
C LEU A 486 -7.88 -12.81 23.22
N PHE A 487 -7.87 -14.06 22.74
CA PHE A 487 -7.87 -15.23 23.61
C PHE A 487 -6.64 -15.25 24.52
N LYS A 488 -5.45 -14.99 23.96
CA LYS A 488 -4.20 -14.93 24.73
C LYS A 488 -4.12 -13.74 25.68
N ALA A 489 -4.77 -12.62 25.35
CA ALA A 489 -4.89 -11.49 26.26
C ALA A 489 -5.65 -11.86 27.53
N LEU A 490 -6.76 -12.61 27.43
CA LEU A 490 -7.53 -13.05 28.60
C LEU A 490 -6.70 -13.93 29.55
N GLU A 491 -5.83 -14.79 29.00
CA GLU A 491 -4.89 -15.63 29.78
C GLU A 491 -3.75 -14.81 30.39
N THR A 492 -3.20 -13.86 29.63
CA THR A 492 -2.04 -13.05 30.04
C THR A 492 -2.39 -12.04 31.14
N PHE A 493 -3.62 -11.54 31.13
CA PHE A 493 -4.09 -10.47 32.00
C PHE A 493 -5.30 -10.91 32.84
N PRO A 494 -5.15 -11.89 33.74
CA PRO A 494 -6.28 -12.53 34.42
C PRO A 494 -7.06 -11.59 35.35
N LEU A 495 -6.48 -10.44 35.74
CA LEU A 495 -7.09 -9.49 36.66
C LEU A 495 -7.66 -8.24 35.95
N GLU A 496 -7.29 -8.01 34.70
CA GLU A 496 -7.75 -6.86 33.93
C GLU A 496 -9.13 -7.15 33.31
N ASP A 497 -10.05 -6.21 33.53
CA ASP A 497 -11.43 -6.28 33.02
C ASP A 497 -11.62 -5.57 31.67
N LYS A 498 -10.62 -4.80 31.22
CA LYS A 498 -10.73 -3.96 30.01
C LYS A 498 -9.48 -4.10 29.15
N PHE A 499 -9.72 -4.13 27.84
CA PHE A 499 -8.70 -4.37 26.83
C PHE A 499 -8.81 -3.31 25.74
N ILE A 500 -7.73 -2.60 25.47
CA ILE A 500 -7.53 -1.78 24.27
C ILE A 500 -6.90 -2.65 23.20
N ILE A 501 -7.43 -2.63 21.98
CA ILE A 501 -6.94 -3.37 20.83
C ILE A 501 -6.39 -2.35 19.83
N LEU A 502 -5.16 -2.55 19.38
CA LEU A 502 -4.47 -1.70 18.41
C LEU A 502 -3.89 -2.54 17.27
N GLU A 503 -4.00 -2.03 16.05
CA GLU A 503 -3.28 -2.55 14.87
C GLU A 503 -1.94 -1.84 14.72
N ASP A 504 -0.92 -2.54 14.20
CA ASP A 504 0.46 -2.05 14.10
C ASP A 504 0.65 -0.78 13.26
N ASP A 505 -0.28 -0.45 12.36
CA ASP A 505 -0.21 0.69 11.45
C ASP A 505 -0.97 1.93 11.90
N LEU A 506 -1.46 1.96 13.14
CA LEU A 506 -2.12 3.15 13.69
C LEU A 506 -1.10 4.24 14.08
N VAL A 507 -1.54 5.49 13.97
CA VAL A 507 -0.89 6.67 14.55
C VAL A 507 -1.77 7.15 15.71
N LEU A 508 -1.19 7.30 16.90
CA LEU A 508 -1.91 7.69 18.10
C LEU A 508 -1.87 9.21 18.32
N ALA A 509 -3.00 9.79 18.69
CA ALA A 509 -3.06 11.16 19.18
C ALA A 509 -2.37 11.31 20.56
N PRO A 510 -1.86 12.50 20.92
CA PRO A 510 -1.23 12.72 22.22
C PRO A 510 -2.12 12.43 23.44
N ASP A 511 -3.45 12.62 23.32
CA ASP A 511 -4.42 12.32 24.39
C ASP A 511 -5.04 10.91 24.31
N PHE A 512 -4.57 10.02 23.41
CA PHE A 512 -5.19 8.70 23.15
C PHE A 512 -5.44 7.88 24.44
N HIS A 513 -4.44 7.71 25.29
CA HIS A 513 -4.60 6.90 26.51
C HIS A 513 -5.49 7.61 27.54
N SER A 514 -5.41 8.94 27.62
CA SER A 514 -6.32 9.75 28.44
C SER A 514 -7.77 9.61 27.99
N TYR A 515 -8.02 9.58 26.67
CA TYR A 515 -9.34 9.33 26.08
C TYR A 515 -9.87 7.95 26.48
N MET A 516 -9.06 6.90 26.35
CA MET A 516 -9.45 5.53 26.75
C MET A 516 -9.74 5.44 28.26
N GLN A 517 -8.91 6.07 29.10
CA GLN A 517 -9.12 6.08 30.56
C GLN A 517 -10.44 6.76 30.95
N GLN A 518 -10.80 7.87 30.32
CA GLN A 518 -12.06 8.56 30.60
C GLN A 518 -13.27 7.74 30.12
N THR A 519 -13.26 7.28 28.86
CA THR A 519 -14.39 6.54 28.28
C THR A 519 -14.58 5.15 28.86
N SER A 520 -13.58 4.62 29.57
CA SER A 520 -13.67 3.32 30.26
C SER A 520 -14.85 3.20 31.22
N ALA A 521 -15.37 4.30 31.79
CA ALA A 521 -16.55 4.23 32.66
C ALA A 521 -17.86 3.96 31.93
N LEU A 522 -17.91 4.15 30.61
CA LEU A 522 -19.07 3.79 29.81
C LEU A 522 -19.17 2.28 29.59
N LEU A 523 -18.05 1.56 29.77
CA LEU A 523 -17.97 0.11 29.62
C LEU A 523 -18.26 -0.60 30.94
N GLY A 524 -19.09 -1.64 30.87
CA GLY A 524 -19.46 -2.48 32.00
C GLY A 524 -20.69 -2.02 32.78
N ALA A 525 -21.20 -0.81 32.51
CA ALA A 525 -22.47 -0.31 33.03
C ALA A 525 -23.65 -0.85 32.17
N PRO A 526 -24.49 -1.77 32.69
CA PRO A 526 -25.56 -2.39 31.89
C PRO A 526 -26.56 -1.39 31.31
N GLU A 527 -26.86 -0.31 32.02
CA GLU A 527 -27.75 0.76 31.62
C GLU A 527 -27.26 1.55 30.41
N GLU A 528 -25.93 1.63 30.23
CA GLU A 528 -25.32 2.31 29.09
C GLU A 528 -25.39 1.48 27.82
N ALA A 529 -25.48 0.15 27.93
CA ALA A 529 -25.53 -0.77 26.77
C ALA A 529 -24.42 -0.48 25.74
N VAL A 530 -23.18 -0.25 26.18
CA VAL A 530 -22.01 -0.04 25.30
C VAL A 530 -21.16 -1.30 25.30
N TYR A 531 -20.81 -1.82 24.12
CA TYR A 531 -19.95 -3.02 24.00
C TYR A 531 -18.49 -2.66 23.73
N ALA A 532 -18.25 -1.52 23.09
CA ALA A 532 -16.91 -1.03 22.80
C ALA A 532 -16.88 0.51 22.74
N VAL A 533 -15.67 1.05 22.88
CA VAL A 533 -15.35 2.45 22.58
C VAL A 533 -14.29 2.45 21.47
N SER A 534 -14.51 3.21 20.40
CA SER A 534 -13.56 3.38 19.29
C SER A 534 -12.81 4.71 19.43
N ALA A 535 -11.53 4.74 19.08
CA ALA A 535 -10.76 5.98 18.94
C ALA A 535 -10.92 6.62 17.54
N PHE A 536 -11.52 5.91 16.58
CA PHE A 536 -11.70 6.36 15.21
C PHE A 536 -13.15 6.73 14.89
N SER A 537 -13.33 7.65 13.95
CA SER A 537 -14.63 8.06 13.42
C SER A 537 -14.59 8.19 11.89
N HIS A 538 -15.32 7.31 11.20
CA HIS A 538 -15.41 7.28 9.72
C HIS A 538 -15.93 8.58 9.10
N LEU A 539 -16.75 9.34 9.83
CA LEU A 539 -17.38 10.57 9.31
C LEU A 539 -16.62 11.85 9.68
N ALA A 540 -15.45 11.72 10.33
CA ALA A 540 -14.61 12.85 10.64
C ALA A 540 -13.90 13.37 9.39
N ALA A 541 -13.94 14.67 9.19
CA ALA A 541 -13.24 15.44 8.17
C ALA A 541 -12.91 16.83 8.76
N SER A 542 -12.03 17.58 8.10
CA SER A 542 -11.67 18.96 8.48
C SER A 542 -12.90 19.81 8.76
N HIS A 543 -13.96 19.68 7.96
CA HIS A 543 -15.21 20.44 8.08
C HIS A 543 -16.28 19.79 8.95
N THR A 544 -16.16 18.52 9.35
CA THR A 544 -17.19 17.81 10.15
C THR A 544 -16.76 17.45 11.57
N ALA A 545 -15.50 17.66 11.94
CA ALA A 545 -14.98 17.31 13.25
C ALA A 545 -14.08 18.41 13.82
N HIS A 546 -14.63 19.17 14.77
CA HIS A 546 -13.95 20.33 15.38
C HIS A 546 -13.87 20.25 16.90
N ASN A 547 -14.81 19.54 17.54
CA ASN A 547 -14.90 19.48 18.99
C ASN A 547 -14.25 18.19 19.52
N ALA A 548 -13.01 18.32 20.01
CA ALA A 548 -12.28 17.20 20.60
C ALA A 548 -12.99 16.58 21.82
N ALA A 549 -13.84 17.32 22.54
CA ALA A 549 -14.55 16.82 23.73
C ALA A 549 -15.88 16.12 23.43
N ARG A 550 -16.40 16.22 22.19
CA ARG A 550 -17.69 15.63 21.81
C ARG A 550 -17.55 14.15 21.46
N LEU A 551 -18.52 13.36 21.92
CA LEU A 551 -18.66 11.94 21.64
C LEU A 551 -19.99 11.67 20.92
N GLN A 552 -20.07 10.55 20.22
CA GLN A 552 -21.25 10.04 19.54
C GLN A 552 -21.48 8.58 19.92
N ARG A 553 -22.72 8.12 19.74
CA ARG A 553 -23.09 6.71 19.78
C ARG A 553 -23.42 6.22 18.38
N ALA A 554 -23.05 4.98 18.08
CA ALA A 554 -23.33 4.34 16.80
C ALA A 554 -23.60 2.85 16.96
N THR A 555 -24.43 2.30 16.07
CA THR A 555 -24.71 0.88 15.93
C THR A 555 -23.88 0.33 14.77
N THR A 556 -22.56 0.37 14.93
CA THR A 556 -21.57 -0.05 13.93
C THR A 556 -20.47 -0.86 14.62
N PHE A 557 -19.47 -1.31 13.87
CA PHE A 557 -18.32 -2.05 14.38
C PHE A 557 -17.19 -1.11 14.86
N PRO A 558 -16.35 -1.52 15.82
CA PRO A 558 -15.17 -0.75 16.18
C PRO A 558 -14.16 -0.76 15.03
N SER A 559 -13.40 0.32 14.87
CA SER A 559 -12.36 0.41 13.83
C SER A 559 -11.14 1.15 14.36
N CYS A 560 -9.96 0.81 13.83
CA CYS A 560 -8.70 1.56 14.01
C CYS A 560 -8.41 1.98 15.46
N GLY A 561 -8.40 1.02 16.39
CA GLY A 561 -8.10 1.28 17.81
C GLY A 561 -9.35 1.41 18.67
N TRP A 562 -9.60 0.41 19.52
CA TRP A 562 -10.84 0.33 20.29
C TRP A 562 -10.65 -0.36 21.64
N MET A 563 -11.57 -0.16 22.56
CA MET A 563 -11.55 -0.75 23.90
C MET A 563 -12.84 -1.50 24.19
N THR A 564 -12.73 -2.66 24.81
CA THR A 564 -13.87 -3.47 25.26
C THR A 564 -13.63 -4.09 26.64
N THR A 565 -14.56 -4.94 27.09
CA THR A 565 -14.53 -5.61 28.40
C THR A 565 -14.18 -7.08 28.27
N ARG A 566 -13.60 -7.65 29.33
CA ARG A 566 -13.41 -9.09 29.54
C ARG A 566 -14.69 -9.87 29.28
N ALA A 567 -15.79 -9.46 29.91
CA ALA A 567 -17.09 -10.13 29.78
C ALA A 567 -17.56 -10.19 28.32
N PHE A 568 -17.36 -9.12 27.54
CA PHE A 568 -17.69 -9.12 26.12
C PHE A 568 -16.79 -10.06 25.30
N LEU A 569 -15.49 -10.12 25.61
CA LEU A 569 -14.57 -11.05 24.93
C LEU A 569 -14.92 -12.51 25.25
N GLU A 570 -15.21 -12.84 26.50
CA GLU A 570 -15.62 -14.17 26.93
C GLU A 570 -16.95 -14.61 26.31
N GLU A 571 -17.88 -13.66 26.09
CA GLU A 571 -19.14 -13.90 25.37
C GLU A 571 -18.92 -14.12 23.86
N THR A 572 -18.00 -13.37 23.26
CA THR A 572 -17.85 -13.25 21.80
C THR A 572 -16.89 -14.29 21.22
N LEU A 573 -15.78 -14.61 21.89
CA LEU A 573 -14.75 -15.54 21.40
C LEU A 573 -15.26 -16.96 21.07
N PRO A 574 -16.22 -17.55 21.82
CA PRO A 574 -16.82 -18.83 21.46
C PRO A 574 -17.69 -18.77 20.20
N LYS A 575 -18.20 -17.58 19.85
CA LYS A 575 -19.05 -17.34 18.67
C LYS A 575 -18.25 -16.96 17.42
N TRP A 576 -16.92 -16.74 17.57
CA TRP A 576 -16.06 -16.24 16.51
C TRP A 576 -16.13 -17.13 15.25
N PRO A 577 -16.16 -16.56 14.03
CA PRO A 577 -16.28 -17.34 12.82
C PRO A 577 -15.17 -18.39 12.67
N ASP A 578 -15.52 -19.49 12.02
CA ASP A 578 -14.59 -20.54 11.67
C ASP A 578 -13.53 -20.03 10.67
N ALA A 579 -12.36 -20.67 10.68
CA ALA A 579 -11.23 -20.41 9.79
C ALA A 579 -11.58 -20.42 8.30
N HIS A 580 -12.65 -21.11 7.90
CA HIS A 580 -13.07 -21.20 6.50
C HIS A 580 -14.13 -20.17 6.08
N VAL A 581 -14.55 -19.29 6.99
CA VAL A 581 -15.56 -18.26 6.69
C VAL A 581 -14.88 -16.99 6.18
N GLY A 582 -15.09 -16.67 4.91
CA GLY A 582 -14.60 -15.46 4.24
C GLY A 582 -15.32 -14.18 4.67
N THR A 583 -15.27 -13.84 5.95
CA THR A 583 -15.87 -12.62 6.50
C THR A 583 -14.84 -11.83 7.29
N ASP A 584 -14.79 -10.53 7.06
CA ASP A 584 -13.97 -9.62 7.86
C ASP A 584 -14.50 -9.56 9.29
N TRP A 585 -13.58 -9.66 10.26
CA TRP A 585 -13.91 -9.78 11.68
C TRP A 585 -14.69 -8.57 12.20
N ASP A 586 -14.41 -7.38 11.67
CA ASP A 586 -15.00 -6.12 12.07
C ASP A 586 -16.46 -6.04 11.61
N TYR A 587 -16.75 -6.33 10.35
CA TYR A 587 -18.11 -6.46 9.84
C TYR A 587 -18.92 -7.49 10.65
N TRP A 588 -18.33 -8.64 10.96
CA TRP A 588 -18.96 -9.64 11.82
C TRP A 588 -19.24 -9.09 13.23
N MET A 589 -18.31 -8.37 13.84
CA MET A 589 -18.50 -7.73 15.14
C MET A 589 -19.61 -6.66 15.14
N GLY A 590 -19.86 -6.03 14.00
CA GLY A 590 -20.93 -5.05 13.83
C GLY A 590 -22.34 -5.64 13.79
N THR A 591 -22.47 -6.95 13.58
CA THR A 591 -23.76 -7.64 13.46
C THR A 591 -24.54 -7.63 14.77
N GLU A 592 -25.88 -7.71 14.68
CA GLU A 592 -26.74 -7.81 15.87
C GLU A 592 -26.50 -9.10 16.68
N VAL A 593 -25.98 -10.16 16.05
CA VAL A 593 -25.65 -11.43 16.73
C VAL A 593 -24.52 -11.22 17.74
N VAL A 594 -23.56 -10.36 17.43
CA VAL A 594 -22.43 -10.04 18.31
C VAL A 594 -22.78 -8.88 19.23
N ARG A 595 -23.34 -7.80 18.67
CA ARG A 595 -23.63 -6.57 19.39
C ARG A 595 -24.77 -6.73 20.40
N GLY A 596 -25.78 -7.52 20.08
CA GLY A 596 -26.92 -7.77 20.97
C GLY A 596 -27.65 -6.50 21.41
N GLY A 597 -27.89 -5.55 20.50
CA GLY A 597 -28.53 -4.27 20.81
C GLY A 597 -27.67 -3.27 21.58
N LYS A 598 -26.40 -3.58 21.90
CA LYS A 598 -25.43 -2.63 22.48
C LYS A 598 -24.96 -1.62 21.43
N GLU A 599 -24.19 -0.61 21.81
CA GLU A 599 -23.71 0.44 20.90
C GLU A 599 -22.20 0.64 21.05
N LEU A 600 -21.60 1.29 20.05
CA LEU A 600 -20.24 1.78 20.06
C LEU A 600 -20.26 3.27 20.45
N VAL A 601 -19.31 3.69 21.30
CA VAL A 601 -19.04 5.12 21.52
C VAL A 601 -17.80 5.52 20.73
N LEU A 602 -17.86 6.66 20.03
CA LEU A 602 -16.77 7.17 19.20
C LEU A 602 -16.61 8.68 19.38
N PRO A 603 -15.40 9.25 19.19
CA PRO A 603 -15.21 10.69 19.30
C PRO A 603 -15.66 11.40 18.03
N GLU A 604 -15.96 12.69 18.12
CA GLU A 604 -16.11 13.52 16.93
C GLU A 604 -14.76 13.69 16.22
N VAL A 605 -13.73 14.14 16.94
CA VAL A 605 -12.34 14.21 16.44
C VAL A 605 -11.61 12.90 16.77
N PRO A 606 -11.10 12.15 15.79
CA PRO A 606 -10.36 10.90 16.03
C PRO A 606 -9.13 11.04 16.94
N ARG A 607 -8.81 9.95 17.65
CA ARG A 607 -7.63 9.72 18.51
C ARG A 607 -6.64 8.75 17.91
N THR A 608 -7.01 8.17 16.77
CA THR A 608 -6.19 7.33 15.93
C THR A 608 -6.43 7.73 14.48
N THR A 609 -5.42 7.54 13.65
CA THR A 609 -5.59 7.49 12.19
C THR A 609 -4.79 6.30 11.63
N HIS A 610 -5.22 5.78 10.49
CA HIS A 610 -4.51 4.72 9.80
C HIS A 610 -3.28 5.31 9.10
N GLY A 611 -2.10 4.93 9.57
CA GLY A 611 -0.82 5.44 9.08
C GLY A 611 -0.07 4.47 8.19
N GLY A 612 -0.68 3.35 7.80
CA GLY A 612 -0.14 2.43 6.80
C GLY A 612 -0.47 2.90 5.38
N THR A 613 0.49 2.80 4.47
CA THR A 613 0.28 3.13 3.04
C THR A 613 -0.01 1.93 2.17
N LEU A 614 0.39 0.75 2.62
CA LEU A 614 0.07 -0.53 2.00
C LEU A 614 -0.40 -1.50 3.09
N GLY A 615 -1.39 -2.29 2.75
CA GLY A 615 -1.95 -3.32 3.63
C GLY A 615 -2.79 -4.33 2.86
N SER A 616 -3.37 -5.27 3.58
CA SER A 616 -4.18 -6.36 3.03
C SER A 616 -5.39 -5.89 2.21
N HIS A 617 -5.98 -4.75 2.59
CA HIS A 617 -7.14 -4.14 1.92
C HIS A 617 -6.92 -2.66 1.61
N THR A 618 -5.68 -2.17 1.68
CA THR A 618 -5.36 -0.74 1.59
C THR A 618 -4.28 -0.51 0.54
N ASP A 619 -4.64 0.29 -0.45
CA ASP A 619 -3.72 0.86 -1.43
C ASP A 619 -3.41 2.33 -1.10
N GLY A 620 -2.55 2.98 -1.90
CA GLY A 620 -2.20 4.38 -1.72
C GLY A 620 -3.37 5.37 -1.77
N ALA A 621 -4.42 5.07 -2.56
CA ALA A 621 -5.60 5.93 -2.67
C ALA A 621 -6.42 5.89 -1.39
N MET A 622 -6.69 4.69 -0.87
CA MET A 622 -7.37 4.50 0.40
C MET A 622 -6.53 5.03 1.57
N ALA A 623 -5.22 4.81 1.56
CA ALA A 623 -4.32 5.34 2.58
C ALA A 623 -4.33 6.87 2.64
N ARG A 624 -4.40 7.56 1.49
CA ARG A 624 -4.56 9.02 1.46
C ARG A 624 -5.83 9.45 2.17
N TRP A 625 -6.95 8.80 1.85
CA TRP A 625 -8.24 9.13 2.46
C TRP A 625 -8.19 9.06 3.99
N PHE A 626 -7.48 8.07 4.55
CA PHE A 626 -7.25 7.97 5.99
C PHE A 626 -6.26 9.01 6.54
N LYS A 627 -5.15 9.28 5.84
CA LYS A 627 -4.15 10.28 6.27
C LYS A 627 -4.73 11.69 6.36
N GLU A 628 -5.70 12.03 5.52
CA GLU A 628 -6.38 13.33 5.51
C GLU A 628 -7.40 13.49 6.65
N ARG A 629 -7.70 12.42 7.41
CA ARG A 629 -8.63 12.51 8.53
C ARG A 629 -8.03 13.33 9.68
N PRO A 630 -8.83 14.18 10.35
CA PRO A 630 -8.33 14.98 11.46
C PRO A 630 -7.91 14.07 12.61
N LEU A 631 -6.80 14.44 13.27
CA LEU A 631 -6.30 13.81 14.48
C LEU A 631 -6.07 14.92 15.51
N THR A 632 -6.54 14.74 16.74
CA THR A 632 -6.29 15.77 17.76
C THR A 632 -4.80 15.86 18.10
N SER A 633 -4.30 17.09 18.29
CA SER A 633 -2.96 17.39 18.77
C SER A 633 -2.93 17.79 20.25
N LEU A 634 -4.09 17.82 20.92
CA LEU A 634 -4.18 18.19 22.33
C LEU A 634 -3.57 17.09 23.20
N PRO A 635 -2.73 17.41 24.21
CA PRO A 635 -2.14 16.43 25.11
C PRO A 635 -3.16 15.85 26.12
N HIS A 636 -4.23 16.60 26.39
CA HIS A 636 -5.33 16.15 27.22
C HIS A 636 -6.63 16.88 26.83
N THR A 637 -7.72 16.14 26.73
CA THR A 637 -9.07 16.67 26.51
C THR A 637 -9.99 16.16 27.61
N THR A 638 -10.72 17.05 28.29
CA THR A 638 -11.78 16.64 29.23
C THR A 638 -13.05 16.30 28.46
N LEU A 639 -13.53 15.06 28.58
CA LEU A 639 -14.68 14.55 27.83
C LEU A 639 -16.00 14.75 28.60
N ASN A 640 -17.07 15.07 27.88
CA ASN A 640 -18.42 15.11 28.46
C ASN A 640 -19.10 13.73 28.36
N LEU A 641 -18.80 12.85 29.31
CA LEU A 641 -19.35 11.48 29.32
C LEU A 641 -20.87 11.44 29.56
N THR A 642 -21.41 12.41 30.31
CA THR A 642 -22.86 12.49 30.59
C THR A 642 -23.66 12.70 29.31
N ALA A 643 -23.15 13.51 28.38
CA ALA A 643 -23.82 13.79 27.10
C ALA A 643 -23.96 12.55 26.19
N VAL A 644 -23.12 11.54 26.38
CA VAL A 644 -23.15 10.28 25.62
C VAL A 644 -23.75 9.12 26.41
N SER A 645 -24.22 9.38 27.64
CA SER A 645 -25.03 8.40 28.37
C SER A 645 -26.27 8.07 27.55
N ARG A 646 -26.69 6.80 27.55
CA ARG A 646 -27.77 6.31 26.67
C ARG A 646 -29.02 7.18 26.74
N LYS A 647 -29.47 7.51 27.96
CA LYS A 647 -30.70 8.33 28.17
C LYS A 647 -30.55 9.77 27.68
N VAL A 648 -29.43 10.41 27.99
CA VAL A 648 -29.20 11.82 27.61
C VAL A 648 -28.99 11.94 26.12
N PHE A 649 -28.25 11.01 25.51
CA PHE A 649 -28.02 11.00 24.08
C PHE A 649 -29.32 10.83 23.30
N GLU A 650 -30.21 9.93 23.72
CA GLU A 650 -31.55 9.80 23.13
C GLU A 650 -32.38 11.07 23.23
N ALA A 651 -32.38 11.71 24.41
CA ALA A 651 -33.10 12.96 24.60
C ALA A 651 -32.56 14.06 23.66
N GLN A 652 -31.23 14.14 23.49
CA GLN A 652 -30.61 15.08 22.58
C GLN A 652 -30.96 14.79 21.11
N VAL A 653 -30.93 13.52 20.69
CA VAL A 653 -31.34 13.11 19.33
C VAL A 653 -32.77 13.57 19.04
N LEU A 654 -33.70 13.32 19.96
CA LEU A 654 -35.10 13.71 19.81
C LEU A 654 -35.28 15.23 19.81
N GLN A 655 -34.49 15.94 20.62
CA GLN A 655 -34.47 17.40 20.64
C GLN A 655 -33.97 17.96 19.30
N ASP A 656 -32.84 17.46 18.79
CA ASP A 656 -32.28 17.86 17.49
C ASP A 656 -33.29 17.61 16.35
N LEU A 657 -33.91 16.43 16.30
CA LEU A 657 -34.95 16.08 15.33
C LEU A 657 -36.18 17.01 15.41
N SER A 658 -36.51 17.51 16.60
CA SER A 658 -37.65 18.41 16.80
C SER A 658 -37.39 19.83 16.27
N MET A 659 -36.11 20.24 16.25
CA MET A 659 -35.64 21.54 15.76
C MET A 659 -35.25 21.49 14.28
N ALA A 660 -35.04 20.29 13.74
CA ALA A 660 -34.48 20.10 12.41
C ALA A 660 -35.38 20.67 11.29
N GLN A 661 -34.76 21.48 10.42
CA GLN A 661 -35.39 22.03 9.23
C GLN A 661 -35.01 21.19 8.01
N PRO A 662 -35.93 20.90 7.07
CA PRO A 662 -35.57 20.20 5.84
C PRO A 662 -34.49 20.96 5.07
N LEU A 663 -33.33 20.33 4.85
CA LEU A 663 -32.21 20.90 4.08
C LEU A 663 -32.59 21.13 2.62
N ILE A 664 -33.43 20.23 2.11
CA ILE A 664 -34.03 20.34 0.79
C ILE A 664 -35.46 20.84 1.03
N SER A 665 -35.64 22.16 0.94
CA SER A 665 -36.97 22.79 0.96
C SER A 665 -37.43 23.11 -0.45
N ILE A 666 -38.71 22.85 -0.75
CA ILE A 666 -39.35 23.24 -2.00
C ILE A 666 -39.49 24.77 -2.02
N HIS A 667 -38.56 25.48 -2.66
CA HIS A 667 -38.82 26.83 -3.15
C HIS A 667 -39.14 26.75 -4.65
N THR A 668 -40.40 26.42 -4.95
CA THR A 668 -41.03 26.57 -6.27
C THR A 668 -41.48 28.01 -6.50
N LYS A 669 -40.56 28.98 -6.42
CA LYS A 669 -40.83 30.37 -6.82
C LYS A 669 -39.58 31.03 -7.40
N ASP A 670 -39.00 30.44 -8.44
CA ASP A 670 -38.50 31.25 -9.56
C ASP A 670 -38.32 30.35 -10.80
N PRO A 671 -39.11 30.52 -11.87
CA PRO A 671 -38.90 29.82 -13.13
C PRO A 671 -37.69 30.34 -13.92
N ASP A 672 -37.14 31.50 -13.56
CA ASP A 672 -36.17 32.23 -14.40
C ASP A 672 -34.78 32.41 -13.77
N SER A 673 -34.48 31.83 -12.61
CA SER A 673 -33.10 31.83 -12.10
C SER A 673 -32.37 30.58 -12.57
N SER A 674 -31.31 30.79 -13.34
CA SER A 674 -30.27 29.83 -13.74
C SER A 674 -29.47 29.23 -12.56
N THR A 675 -30.06 29.19 -11.37
CA THR A 675 -29.53 28.51 -10.20
C THR A 675 -29.73 27.01 -10.36
N HIS A 676 -28.76 26.39 -11.01
CA HIS A 676 -28.46 24.97 -10.95
C HIS A 676 -28.72 24.44 -9.53
N GLY A 677 -29.43 23.31 -9.40
CA GLY A 677 -29.78 22.74 -8.10
C GLY A 677 -28.53 22.59 -7.22
N LEU A 678 -28.47 23.31 -6.12
CA LEU A 678 -27.37 23.31 -5.18
C LEU A 678 -27.89 22.77 -3.85
N LEU A 679 -27.17 21.85 -3.21
CA LEU A 679 -27.35 21.59 -1.78
C LEU A 679 -26.77 22.78 -1.00
N HIS A 680 -27.51 23.86 -0.89
CA HIS A 680 -27.12 24.95 0.00
C HIS A 680 -27.40 24.52 1.45
N VAL A 681 -26.38 24.03 2.15
CA VAL A 681 -26.36 24.07 3.61
C VAL A 681 -26.09 25.52 4.00
N PRO A 682 -27.05 26.24 4.60
CA PRO A 682 -26.83 27.63 4.96
C PRO A 682 -25.89 27.71 6.17
N LEU A 683 -24.60 27.78 5.88
CA LEU A 683 -23.52 27.81 6.87
C LEU A 683 -23.53 29.07 7.76
N HIS A 684 -24.30 30.10 7.39
CA HIS A 684 -24.44 31.35 8.14
C HIS A 684 -25.45 31.28 9.30
N GLN A 685 -26.15 30.16 9.49
CA GLN A 685 -27.11 29.97 10.58
C GLN A 685 -26.49 29.13 11.70
N ASP A 686 -25.56 29.72 12.45
CA ASP A 686 -24.85 29.05 13.55
C ASP A 686 -25.82 28.33 14.50
N GLY A 687 -25.55 27.05 14.79
CA GLY A 687 -26.34 26.21 15.68
C GLY A 687 -27.65 25.68 15.10
N SER A 688 -27.96 25.96 13.83
CA SER A 688 -29.12 25.38 13.15
C SER A 688 -28.97 23.86 12.94
N VAL A 689 -30.11 23.17 12.92
CA VAL A 689 -30.18 21.73 12.67
C VAL A 689 -30.91 21.50 11.34
N TRP A 690 -30.26 20.78 10.44
CA TRP A 690 -30.74 20.48 9.10
C TRP A 690 -31.06 18.99 8.96
N LEU A 691 -32.08 18.66 8.19
CA LEU A 691 -32.53 17.29 7.98
C LEU A 691 -32.45 16.89 6.50
N VAL A 692 -31.82 15.76 6.26
CA VAL A 692 -31.87 15.00 5.01
C VAL A 692 -32.53 13.65 5.29
N ARG A 693 -33.48 13.26 4.45
CA ARG A 693 -34.12 11.94 4.53
C ARG A 693 -33.61 11.14 3.35
N VAL A 694 -33.11 9.93 3.59
CA VAL A 694 -32.59 9.04 2.56
C VAL A 694 -33.41 7.75 2.54
N ARG A 695 -33.61 7.15 1.37
CA ARG A 695 -34.20 5.82 1.28
C ARG A 695 -33.25 4.81 1.91
N MET A 696 -33.77 4.00 2.83
CA MET A 696 -33.06 2.92 3.52
C MET A 696 -34.07 1.88 3.99
N GLN A 697 -34.14 0.72 3.33
CA GLN A 697 -35.08 -0.36 3.64
C GLN A 697 -34.59 -1.27 4.78
N HIS A 698 -33.28 -1.51 4.84
CA HIS A 698 -32.59 -2.30 5.88
C HIS A 698 -31.21 -1.69 6.15
N ALA A 699 -30.45 -2.26 7.11
CA ALA A 699 -29.19 -1.69 7.58
C ALA A 699 -28.14 -1.50 6.47
N GLU A 700 -28.14 -2.41 5.48
CA GLU A 700 -27.19 -2.46 4.38
C GLU A 700 -27.63 -1.62 3.16
N ASP A 701 -28.87 -1.11 3.14
CA ASP A 701 -29.39 -0.23 2.08
C ASP A 701 -28.78 1.18 2.19
N SER A 702 -27.53 1.29 1.73
CA SER A 702 -26.70 2.49 1.83
C SER A 702 -26.61 3.40 0.59
N PRO A 703 -26.99 3.04 -0.66
CA PRO A 703 -26.75 3.89 -1.83
C PRO A 703 -27.20 5.35 -1.69
N ALA A 704 -28.41 5.61 -1.17
CA ALA A 704 -28.90 6.98 -0.99
C ALA A 704 -28.12 7.75 0.08
N PHE A 705 -27.70 7.09 1.17
CA PHE A 705 -26.81 7.67 2.16
C PHE A 705 -25.44 7.98 1.55
N ARG A 706 -24.86 7.07 0.77
CA ARG A 706 -23.55 7.23 0.14
C ARG A 706 -23.49 8.44 -0.77
N ILE A 707 -24.56 8.71 -1.54
CA ILE A 707 -24.66 9.92 -2.38
C ILE A 707 -24.57 11.19 -1.51
N VAL A 708 -25.32 11.23 -0.41
CA VAL A 708 -25.28 12.36 0.54
C VAL A 708 -23.91 12.47 1.22
N ALA A 709 -23.33 11.36 1.64
CA ALA A 709 -22.02 11.31 2.30
C ALA A 709 -20.90 11.78 1.37
N LYS A 710 -20.91 11.35 0.09
CA LYS A 710 -19.98 11.84 -0.93
C LYS A 710 -20.18 13.34 -1.18
N ALA A 711 -21.42 13.79 -1.25
CA ALA A 711 -21.74 15.21 -1.38
C ALA A 711 -21.32 16.03 -0.14
N LEU A 712 -21.22 15.43 1.04
CA LEU A 712 -20.69 16.06 2.26
C LEU A 712 -19.18 15.85 2.42
N ASP A 713 -18.50 15.22 1.46
CA ASP A 713 -17.07 14.88 1.52
C ASP A 713 -16.63 14.12 2.79
N VAL A 714 -17.43 13.13 3.17
CA VAL A 714 -17.13 12.18 4.25
C VAL A 714 -17.11 10.74 3.71
N TRP A 715 -16.84 9.76 4.57
CA TRP A 715 -16.82 8.35 4.18
C TRP A 715 -18.14 7.94 3.51
N HIS A 716 -18.04 7.39 2.29
CA HIS A 716 -19.17 7.03 1.44
C HIS A 716 -19.01 5.65 0.78
N GLY A 717 -18.06 4.82 1.24
CA GLY A 717 -17.90 3.44 0.77
C GLY A 717 -19.13 2.59 1.14
N ASP A 718 -19.63 2.77 2.35
CA ASP A 718 -20.77 2.08 2.95
C ASP A 718 -21.36 2.89 4.12
N ALA A 719 -22.49 2.43 4.65
CA ALA A 719 -23.19 3.08 5.76
C ALA A 719 -22.52 2.77 7.12
N ARG A 720 -21.63 3.66 7.58
CA ARG A 720 -20.95 3.56 8.89
C ARG A 720 -21.40 4.64 9.86
N ASN A 721 -21.08 4.48 11.15
CA ASN A 721 -21.36 5.46 12.22
C ASN A 721 -22.83 5.88 12.40
N HIS A 722 -23.79 5.13 11.87
CA HIS A 722 -25.21 5.44 12.11
C HIS A 722 -25.62 5.00 13.51
N HIS A 723 -26.50 5.78 14.11
CA HIS A 723 -27.23 5.45 15.32
C HIS A 723 -28.63 4.97 14.93
N PHE A 724 -28.82 3.66 14.76
CA PHE A 724 -30.11 3.08 14.32
C PHE A 724 -30.70 3.76 13.06
N GLY A 725 -29.88 3.91 12.00
CA GLY A 725 -30.25 4.56 10.74
C GLY A 725 -30.33 6.09 10.77
N LEU A 726 -29.86 6.75 11.83
CA LEU A 726 -29.66 8.19 11.91
C LEU A 726 -28.17 8.53 11.94
N TRP A 727 -27.74 9.50 11.15
CA TRP A 727 -26.43 10.11 11.26
C TRP A 727 -26.54 11.53 11.83
N ARG A 728 -25.68 11.85 12.80
CA ARG A 728 -25.51 13.21 13.35
C ARG A 728 -24.15 13.70 12.91
N ILE A 729 -24.13 14.54 11.88
CA ILE A 729 -22.91 15.02 11.23
C ILE A 729 -22.79 16.51 11.52
N PRO A 730 -21.91 16.94 12.44
CA PRO A 730 -21.51 18.34 12.50
C PRO A 730 -20.97 18.74 11.12
N TYR A 731 -21.34 19.90 10.62
CA TYR A 731 -20.91 20.39 9.31
C TYR A 731 -20.66 21.89 9.43
N HIS A 732 -19.39 22.27 9.57
CA HIS A 732 -18.98 23.59 10.06
C HIS A 732 -19.74 23.99 11.34
N ASN A 733 -20.55 25.05 11.29
CA ASN A 733 -21.28 25.59 12.43
C ASN A 733 -22.71 25.06 12.57
N VAL A 734 -23.13 24.10 11.73
CA VAL A 734 -24.47 23.52 11.75
C VAL A 734 -24.44 22.02 12.03
N MET A 735 -25.60 21.46 12.40
CA MET A 735 -25.77 20.01 12.55
C MET A 735 -26.60 19.46 11.39
N VAL A 736 -26.06 18.52 10.62
CA VAL A 736 -26.78 17.80 9.58
C VAL A 736 -27.22 16.43 10.12
N LEU A 737 -28.53 16.23 10.17
CA LEU A 737 -29.16 14.95 10.48
C LEU A 737 -29.51 14.24 9.19
N VAL A 738 -28.99 13.03 8.98
CA VAL A 738 -29.43 12.15 7.89
C VAL A 738 -30.26 11.02 8.48
N VAL A 739 -31.50 10.83 8.01
CA VAL A 739 -32.41 9.78 8.51
C VAL A 739 -32.75 8.81 7.39
N GLY A 740 -32.41 7.53 7.57
CA GLY A 740 -32.78 6.44 6.67
C GLY A 740 -34.23 6.00 6.84
N VAL A 741 -35.03 6.05 5.78
CA VAL A 741 -36.48 5.77 5.81
C VAL A 741 -36.81 4.59 4.88
N PRO A 742 -37.60 3.58 5.34
CA PRO A 742 -38.24 3.47 6.65
C PRO A 742 -37.39 2.82 7.76
N PHE A 743 -36.19 2.32 7.47
CA PHE A 743 -35.39 1.51 8.39
C PHE A 743 -35.13 2.18 9.74
N SER A 744 -34.82 3.48 9.77
CA SER A 744 -34.45 4.15 11.00
C SER A 744 -35.60 4.15 12.00
N ARG A 745 -35.29 3.90 13.28
CA ARG A 745 -36.26 4.04 14.38
C ARG A 745 -36.80 5.47 14.52
N TYR A 746 -36.14 6.45 13.90
CA TYR A 746 -36.54 7.86 13.92
C TYR A 746 -37.39 8.28 12.71
N SER A 747 -37.69 7.38 11.78
CA SER A 747 -38.44 7.67 10.54
C SER A 747 -39.75 8.43 10.80
N ASN A 748 -40.44 8.12 11.90
CA ASN A 748 -41.71 8.73 12.28
C ASN A 748 -41.60 9.90 13.27
N ARG A 749 -40.38 10.26 13.70
CA ARG A 749 -40.12 11.32 14.69
C ARG A 749 -39.85 12.68 14.07
N VAL A 750 -39.67 12.72 12.75
CA VAL A 750 -39.46 13.95 11.98
C VAL A 750 -40.79 14.71 11.84
N LYS A 751 -40.86 15.94 12.39
CA LYS A 751 -42.06 16.80 12.31
C LYS A 751 -42.33 17.34 10.90
N ARG A 752 -41.28 17.80 10.19
CA ARG A 752 -41.37 18.38 8.84
C ARG A 752 -40.86 17.38 7.82
N LYS A 753 -41.77 16.69 7.13
CA LYS A 753 -41.43 15.69 6.12
C LYS A 753 -40.99 16.39 4.83
N GLY A 754 -39.68 16.51 4.61
CA GLY A 754 -39.08 16.88 3.32
C GLY A 754 -39.08 15.70 2.33
N GLN A 755 -38.54 15.92 1.12
CA GLN A 755 -38.32 14.86 0.13
C GLN A 755 -37.36 13.78 0.65
N ILE A 756 -37.49 12.56 0.11
CA ILE A 756 -36.61 11.43 0.41
C ILE A 756 -35.65 11.27 -0.76
N VAL A 757 -34.35 11.41 -0.49
CA VAL A 757 -33.27 11.17 -1.44
C VAL A 757 -33.26 9.69 -1.81
N GLN A 758 -33.17 9.40 -3.10
CA GLN A 758 -33.12 8.05 -3.64
C GLN A 758 -31.87 7.86 -4.51
N ALA A 759 -31.42 6.62 -4.64
CA ALA A 759 -30.36 6.30 -5.57
C ALA A 759 -30.91 6.28 -7.01
N THR A 760 -30.52 7.26 -7.81
CA THR A 760 -30.80 7.31 -9.26
C THR A 760 -29.60 6.83 -10.05
N PRO A 761 -29.74 6.50 -11.35
CA PRO A 761 -28.60 6.23 -12.23
C PRO A 761 -27.57 7.37 -12.22
N ALA A 762 -28.02 8.63 -12.18
CA ALA A 762 -27.13 9.79 -12.07
C ALA A 762 -26.40 9.85 -10.72
N GLY A 763 -27.09 9.55 -9.62
CA GLY A 763 -26.48 9.44 -8.29
C GLY A 763 -25.46 8.30 -8.19
N MET A 764 -25.73 7.17 -8.84
CA MET A 764 -24.77 6.07 -8.91
C MET A 764 -23.56 6.43 -9.77
N ALA A 765 -23.75 7.12 -10.89
CA ALA A 765 -22.64 7.65 -11.70
C ALA A 765 -21.80 8.65 -10.91
N PHE A 766 -22.44 9.52 -10.11
CA PHE A 766 -21.74 10.43 -9.21
C PHE A 766 -20.85 9.67 -8.20
N LEU A 767 -21.31 8.55 -7.64
CA LEU A 767 -20.49 7.73 -6.74
C LEU A 767 -19.25 7.16 -7.42
N LEU A 768 -19.34 6.79 -8.70
CA LEU A 768 -18.26 6.15 -9.46
C LEU A 768 -17.17 7.11 -9.96
N ASN A 769 -17.40 8.43 -9.97
CA ASN A 769 -16.41 9.36 -10.49
C ASN A 769 -15.32 9.70 -9.45
N GLU A 770 -14.05 9.54 -9.80
CA GLU A 770 -12.91 9.90 -8.95
C GLU A 770 -12.51 11.37 -9.19
N GLY A 771 -12.64 12.22 -8.17
CA GLY A 771 -12.16 13.62 -8.24
C GLY A 771 -13.07 14.71 -7.68
N ASP A 772 -14.29 14.38 -7.22
CA ASP A 772 -15.25 15.37 -6.72
C ASP A 772 -15.36 15.32 -5.19
N SER A 773 -14.47 16.03 -4.49
CA SER A 773 -14.66 16.49 -3.10
C SER A 773 -15.05 17.98 -3.09
N LEU A 774 -15.75 18.42 -2.05
CA LEU A 774 -16.25 19.81 -1.94
C LEU A 774 -15.16 20.86 -1.67
N GLU A 775 -13.95 20.46 -1.29
CA GLU A 775 -12.86 21.40 -1.03
C GLU A 775 -12.08 21.71 -2.33
N GLY A 776 -12.27 22.93 -2.86
CA GLY A 776 -11.46 23.47 -3.97
C GLY A 776 -12.18 23.67 -5.30
N VAL A 777 -13.47 23.34 -5.37
CA VAL A 777 -14.29 23.63 -6.55
C VAL A 777 -15.23 24.80 -6.24
N THR A 778 -14.80 26.03 -6.58
CA THR A 778 -15.77 26.92 -7.24
C THR A 778 -16.34 26.10 -8.39
N PHE A 779 -17.58 25.65 -8.23
CA PHE A 779 -18.42 24.96 -9.21
C PHE A 779 -17.80 24.95 -10.61
N ARG A 780 -17.08 23.88 -10.97
CA ARG A 780 -16.66 23.71 -12.37
C ARG A 780 -17.96 23.74 -13.18
N GLN A 781 -18.10 24.74 -14.04
CA GLN A 781 -19.26 25.02 -14.90
C GLN A 781 -19.60 23.88 -15.89
N HIS A 782 -19.10 22.67 -15.70
CA HIS A 782 -19.07 21.61 -16.73
C HIS A 782 -19.72 20.29 -16.32
N TYR A 783 -20.51 20.25 -15.24
CA TYR A 783 -21.49 19.17 -15.05
C TYR A 783 -22.89 19.64 -15.51
N PRO A 784 -23.37 19.18 -16.68
CA PRO A 784 -24.73 19.47 -17.15
C PRO A 784 -25.81 18.56 -16.51
N LEU A 785 -25.56 17.98 -15.33
CA LEU A 785 -26.53 17.18 -14.59
C LEU A 785 -27.16 18.01 -13.47
N GLU A 786 -28.48 18.21 -13.53
CA GLU A 786 -29.22 18.88 -12.45
C GLU A 786 -29.10 18.04 -11.17
N PHE A 787 -28.58 18.62 -10.09
CA PHE A 787 -28.39 17.92 -8.80
C PHE A 787 -29.67 17.29 -8.22
N LYS A 788 -30.85 17.80 -8.61
CA LYS A 788 -32.14 17.14 -8.34
C LYS A 788 -32.18 15.71 -8.89
N GLN A 789 -31.62 15.47 -10.07
CA GLN A 789 -31.50 14.16 -10.70
C GLN A 789 -30.51 13.27 -9.95
N ILE A 790 -29.39 13.81 -9.47
CA ILE A 790 -28.41 13.08 -8.63
C ILE A 790 -29.05 12.61 -7.32
N LEU A 791 -29.83 13.47 -6.67
CA LEU A 791 -30.50 13.17 -5.42
C LEU A 791 -31.84 12.40 -5.58
N GLY A 792 -32.31 12.20 -6.81
CA GLY A 792 -33.59 11.54 -7.07
C GLY A 792 -34.80 12.30 -6.51
N LEU A 793 -34.73 13.62 -6.54
CA LEU A 793 -35.78 14.52 -6.08
C LEU A 793 -36.70 14.84 -7.25
N HIS A 794 -37.86 14.18 -7.30
CA HIS A 794 -38.97 14.53 -8.20
C HIS A 794 -39.96 15.46 -7.51
#